data_AF-A0A6B9ZBQ2-F1
#
_entry.id   AF-A0A6B9ZBQ2-F1
#
_cell.length_a   1.000
_cell.length_b   1.000
_cell.length_c   1.000
_cell.angle_alpha   90.00
_cell.angle_beta   90.00
_cell.angle_gamma   90.00
#
_symmetry.space_group_name_H-M   'P 1'
#
loop_
_entity.id
_entity.type
_entity.pdbx_description
1 polymer ?
#
loop_
_entity_poly.entity_id
_entity_poly.type
_entity_poly.pdbx_seq_one_letter_code
_entity_poly.pdbx_strand_id
1 'polypeptide(L)'
;MICYCLAFEILEAHGHPIRTRTIYHPVLRDTIIPVKPADPAIPVPEDTLFPIIPMIPSLPIMPTVPEDTAVPGDIILKGDTIPVSKRYSNSWFGRMRVYRDSLRSRSYRDSMVRKVTRQNVPEPGMDSSIIKSEQYFKPYSGKVIRDVYFRRVNVFGPSNIRDTTFSTSMKLVHLANRLHFNSEEWVIRQLLFFRQNDTLDPYEMSDNERYLRSRPFIQDARLYIINTGASPDSIDLLVVTKDVFEYGFDLSRLSTSGVRASVSNDNLFGAGQGVKIGGSWSGNDNPPFGSQARYTKNNILGTFIDFSGGYTTLNNINTLDSGTYEGTYYLAFDRPLYKSGAKWTGGIGFSTNYSINMFNKSDTLYRNYRYNILDVWGGYNILKQDSRNPDSRRPNLAFLIRHFNLLFTKKPWQEEYKLDPVYNNHRFYLAQAVVFRQEFFKTNHFFGFGRTEDIPLGYTASATAGWDTWKGRTRGYVGVEAEKFWVTRGKGIVYGQAGLSTFYQNFQSEDAVIHARIEYYSRAFQFAGGKLRQFLYFDYLGNLNNYFYRPLNINRDLGVWGYKDVPLSGYQRLNMRSETIYYSPLKMLGFKFNFFTSVQASQLTTKSNNLLKNPLYTGLGLGLRVRNENLSLNTLRLAANYYPNAPYPMKTIFWEATTVVDFRFNVFSLRAPAFLQFR
;
A
#
# COMPACT_ATOMS: atom_id res chain seq x y z
N MET A 1 50.15 25.80 14.53
CA MET A 1 49.99 24.32 14.48
C MET A 1 49.30 24.03 13.15
N ILE A 2 50.03 23.87 12.04
CA ILE A 2 50.80 22.66 11.67
C ILE A 2 49.83 21.47 11.66
N CYS A 3 49.14 21.08 10.57
CA CYS A 3 49.53 20.85 9.16
C CYS A 3 50.50 19.67 9.00
N TYR A 4 50.13 18.62 8.26
CA TYR A 4 50.84 18.16 7.05
C TYR A 4 50.11 17.00 6.33
N CYS A 5 50.29 16.94 5.00
CA CYS A 5 49.91 15.85 4.12
C CYS A 5 51.02 14.78 4.02
N LEU A 6 50.73 13.63 3.39
CA LEU A 6 51.54 12.84 2.42
C LEU A 6 50.84 11.45 2.29
N ALA A 7 50.35 11.03 1.13
CA ALA A 7 51.04 10.57 -0.09
C ALA A 7 51.44 9.09 -0.04
N PHE A 8 50.99 8.35 -1.06
CA PHE A 8 51.31 6.93 -1.30
C PHE A 8 52.61 6.83 -2.10
N GLU A 9 53.47 5.87 -1.75
CA GLU A 9 54.60 5.50 -2.61
C GLU A 9 54.74 3.96 -2.68
N ILE A 10 55.32 3.49 -3.78
CA ILE A 10 55.41 2.09 -4.19
C ILE A 10 56.84 1.61 -3.99
N LEU A 11 57.04 0.39 -3.49
CA LEU A 11 58.31 -0.33 -3.73
C LEU A 11 58.12 -1.85 -3.66
N GLU A 12 58.56 -2.53 -4.73
CA GLU A 12 58.76 -3.98 -4.76
C GLU A 12 60.12 -4.34 -4.13
N ALA A 13 60.20 -5.48 -3.45
CA ALA A 13 61.47 -6.18 -3.22
C ALA A 13 61.24 -7.69 -3.05
N HIS A 14 61.98 -8.51 -3.80
CA HIS A 14 61.96 -9.97 -3.70
C HIS A 14 62.65 -10.47 -2.41
N GLY A 15 62.14 -11.58 -1.84
CA GLY A 15 62.80 -12.26 -0.72
C GLY A 15 62.15 -13.60 -0.30
N HIS A 16 62.71 -14.71 -0.78
CA HIS A 16 62.42 -16.09 -0.34
C HIS A 16 63.75 -16.88 -0.38
N PRO A 17 63.90 -18.02 0.33
CA PRO A 17 63.12 -18.54 1.47
C PRO A 17 64.00 -19.06 2.64
N ILE A 18 63.47 -19.17 3.87
CA ILE A 18 63.99 -20.12 4.88
C ILE A 18 62.83 -20.89 5.52
N ARG A 19 63.00 -22.21 5.66
CA ARG A 19 62.04 -23.13 6.30
C ARG A 19 62.24 -23.16 7.82
N THR A 20 61.15 -23.06 8.56
CA THR A 20 61.05 -23.62 9.92
C THR A 20 59.72 -24.39 10.04
N ARG A 21 59.81 -25.69 10.37
CA ARG A 21 58.64 -26.53 10.61
C ARG A 21 58.12 -26.26 12.02
N THR A 22 56.84 -25.89 12.13
CA THR A 22 56.08 -25.99 13.39
C THR A 22 54.81 -26.77 13.09
N ILE A 23 54.62 -27.89 13.80
CA ILE A 23 53.49 -28.81 13.58
C ILE A 23 52.28 -28.27 14.34
N TYR A 24 51.19 -27.96 13.62
CA TYR A 24 49.89 -27.66 14.20
C TYR A 24 48.87 -28.69 13.74
N HIS A 25 48.15 -29.30 14.69
CA HIS A 25 47.05 -30.20 14.41
C HIS A 25 45.87 -29.43 13.79
N PRO A 26 45.33 -29.84 12.63
CA PRO A 26 44.12 -29.24 12.10
C PRO A 26 42.90 -29.78 12.86
N VAL A 27 42.34 -28.95 13.74
CA VAL A 27 40.95 -29.12 14.18
C VAL A 27 40.06 -28.87 12.96
N LEU A 28 39.25 -29.87 12.60
CA LEU A 28 38.30 -29.78 11.49
C LEU A 28 37.39 -28.57 11.68
N ARG A 29 37.48 -27.59 10.76
CA ARG A 29 36.39 -26.65 10.55
C ARG A 29 35.24 -27.42 9.92
N ASP A 30 34.07 -27.38 10.54
CA ASP A 30 32.85 -27.92 9.96
C ASP A 30 32.65 -27.38 8.54
N THR A 31 32.63 -28.31 7.58
CA THR A 31 32.58 -27.99 6.16
C THR A 31 31.17 -27.52 5.81
N ILE A 32 30.95 -26.20 5.80
CA ILE A 32 29.72 -25.62 5.28
C ILE A 32 29.66 -25.95 3.78
N ILE A 33 28.85 -26.94 3.43
CA ILE A 33 28.56 -27.29 2.04
C ILE A 33 27.86 -26.08 1.41
N PRO A 34 28.34 -25.54 0.26
CA PRO A 34 27.63 -24.48 -0.44
C PRO A 34 26.27 -25.02 -0.89
N VAL A 35 25.20 -24.46 -0.32
CA VAL A 35 23.83 -24.85 -0.62
C VAL A 35 23.55 -24.63 -2.11
N LYS A 36 23.22 -25.71 -2.82
CA LYS A 36 22.79 -25.67 -4.21
C LYS A 36 21.55 -24.76 -4.29
N PRO A 37 21.52 -23.73 -5.17
CA PRO A 37 20.40 -22.81 -5.21
C PRO A 37 19.11 -23.56 -5.53
N ALA A 38 18.09 -23.36 -4.69
CA ALA A 38 16.75 -23.85 -4.95
C ALA A 38 16.16 -23.14 -6.18
N ASP A 39 15.23 -23.80 -6.87
CA ASP A 39 14.58 -23.29 -8.08
C ASP A 39 14.03 -21.85 -7.90
N PRO A 40 14.06 -21.01 -8.95
CA PRO A 40 13.66 -19.61 -8.86
C PRO A 40 12.22 -19.48 -8.38
N ALA A 41 12.06 -18.94 -7.17
CA ALA A 41 10.77 -18.81 -6.53
C ALA A 41 9.89 -17.75 -7.21
N ILE A 42 8.59 -18.05 -7.29
CA ILE A 42 7.56 -17.13 -7.78
C ILE A 42 7.52 -15.90 -6.85
N PRO A 43 7.70 -14.67 -7.36
CA PRO A 43 7.57 -13.47 -6.53
C PRO A 43 6.14 -13.32 -5.99
N VAL A 44 6.00 -12.94 -4.73
CA VAL A 44 4.74 -12.52 -4.10
C VAL A 44 4.63 -10.99 -4.25
N PRO A 45 3.43 -10.40 -4.45
CA PRO A 45 3.27 -8.95 -4.49
C PRO A 45 3.69 -8.26 -3.17
N GLU A 46 4.26 -7.05 -3.27
CA GLU A 46 4.69 -6.27 -2.11
C GLU A 46 3.52 -5.56 -1.39
N ASP A 47 2.90 -6.23 -0.41
CA ASP A 47 2.06 -5.59 0.62
C ASP A 47 2.49 -6.04 2.02
N THR A 48 3.63 -5.51 2.48
CA THR A 48 4.47 -6.21 3.48
C THR A 48 4.88 -5.37 4.70
N LEU A 49 3.93 -4.58 5.21
CA LEU A 49 3.84 -4.08 6.59
C LEU A 49 2.33 -4.10 6.95
N PHE A 50 1.84 -5.20 7.56
CA PHE A 50 0.41 -5.49 7.85
C PHE A 50 -0.58 -5.15 6.70
N PRO A 51 -1.03 -6.12 5.88
CA PRO A 51 -1.51 -5.88 4.51
C PRO A 51 -2.70 -4.92 4.37
N ILE A 52 -2.55 -3.96 3.45
CA ILE A 52 -3.51 -2.89 3.14
C ILE A 52 -4.30 -3.22 1.83
N ILE A 53 -5.48 -3.87 1.97
CA ILE A 53 -6.68 -3.76 1.08
C ILE A 53 -6.46 -4.33 -0.38
N PRO A 54 -7.32 -4.27 -1.45
CA PRO A 54 -8.80 -4.46 -1.67
C PRO A 54 -9.27 -5.76 -2.40
N MET A 55 -10.48 -5.78 -3.01
CA MET A 55 -11.45 -6.93 -3.13
C MET A 55 -12.60 -6.74 -4.21
N ILE A 56 -13.69 -7.62 -4.39
CA ILE A 56 -15.03 -8.01 -5.18
C ILE A 56 -15.10 -9.31 -6.13
N PRO A 57 -16.19 -9.74 -6.87
CA PRO A 57 -17.08 -10.88 -6.52
C PRO A 57 -17.40 -11.96 -7.60
N SER A 58 -18.27 -12.91 -7.22
CA SER A 58 -19.33 -13.46 -8.10
C SER A 58 -20.64 -13.75 -7.32
N LEU A 59 -21.73 -14.09 -8.02
CA LEU A 59 -23.13 -14.17 -7.51
C LEU A 59 -23.63 -15.63 -7.29
N PRO A 60 -24.78 -15.87 -6.61
CA PRO A 60 -25.07 -17.13 -5.92
C PRO A 60 -26.02 -18.12 -6.64
N ILE A 61 -26.12 -19.34 -6.08
CA ILE A 61 -27.02 -20.45 -6.45
C ILE A 61 -28.27 -20.44 -5.54
N MET A 62 -29.42 -20.93 -6.04
CA MET A 62 -30.73 -21.00 -5.34
C MET A 62 -31.06 -22.42 -4.81
N PRO A 63 -31.96 -22.54 -3.82
CA PRO A 63 -32.72 -23.75 -3.51
C PRO A 63 -34.18 -23.71 -4.04
N THR A 64 -34.93 -24.81 -3.85
CA THR A 64 -36.18 -25.22 -4.55
C THR A 64 -37.31 -25.59 -3.54
N VAL A 65 -38.56 -25.97 -3.89
CA VAL A 65 -39.17 -26.32 -5.20
C VAL A 65 -40.45 -25.53 -5.57
N PRO A 66 -41.64 -25.69 -4.95
CA PRO A 66 -42.93 -25.58 -5.68
C PRO A 66 -43.95 -24.59 -5.02
N GLU A 67 -45.23 -24.46 -5.40
CA GLU A 67 -46.10 -25.09 -6.42
C GLU A 67 -47.14 -24.05 -6.96
N ASP A 68 -48.05 -24.44 -7.88
CA ASP A 68 -49.06 -23.58 -8.50
C ASP A 68 -50.51 -23.75 -7.96
N THR A 69 -51.33 -22.70 -8.12
CA THR A 69 -52.78 -22.83 -8.35
C THR A 69 -53.35 -21.59 -9.06
N ALA A 70 -53.90 -21.79 -10.27
CA ALA A 70 -54.76 -20.84 -10.99
C ALA A 70 -56.25 -21.07 -10.56
N VAL A 71 -57.32 -20.37 -10.97
CA VAL A 71 -57.71 -19.74 -12.27
C VAL A 71 -58.69 -18.53 -12.01
N PRO A 72 -59.60 -18.05 -12.92
CA PRO A 72 -59.53 -16.74 -13.61
C PRO A 72 -60.59 -15.67 -13.20
N GLY A 73 -60.52 -14.50 -13.85
CA GLY A 73 -61.64 -13.54 -13.96
C GLY A 73 -61.32 -12.36 -14.90
N ASP A 74 -62.07 -12.22 -16.00
CA ASP A 74 -61.85 -11.19 -17.04
C ASP A 74 -62.45 -9.80 -16.70
N ILE A 75 -61.94 -8.75 -17.36
CA ILE A 75 -62.65 -7.80 -18.25
C ILE A 75 -61.85 -6.49 -18.39
N ILE A 76 -61.79 -5.98 -19.62
CA ILE A 76 -61.04 -4.78 -20.05
C ILE A 76 -61.87 -3.51 -19.83
N LEU A 77 -61.25 -2.42 -19.35
CA LEU A 77 -61.50 -1.05 -19.86
C LEU A 77 -60.32 -0.10 -19.54
N LYS A 78 -60.04 0.83 -20.47
CA LYS A 78 -58.91 1.77 -20.38
C LYS A 78 -59.16 2.89 -19.36
N GLY A 79 -58.13 3.23 -18.58
CA GLY A 79 -58.06 4.48 -17.82
C GLY A 79 -56.63 4.77 -17.39
N ASP A 80 -56.13 5.96 -17.71
CA ASP A 80 -54.78 6.40 -17.32
C ASP A 80 -54.63 6.38 -15.81
N THR A 81 -53.84 5.43 -15.31
CA THR A 81 -53.55 5.29 -13.89
C THR A 81 -52.05 5.49 -13.65
N ILE A 82 -51.78 6.53 -12.87
CA ILE A 82 -50.48 6.84 -12.25
C ILE A 82 -49.87 5.51 -11.74
N PRO A 83 -48.59 5.20 -12.06
CA PRO A 83 -48.00 3.93 -11.66
C PRO A 83 -47.97 3.85 -10.13
N VAL A 84 -48.87 3.04 -9.59
CA VAL A 84 -49.00 2.77 -8.15
C VAL A 84 -47.62 2.43 -7.61
N SER A 85 -47.14 3.26 -6.68
CA SER A 85 -45.87 3.05 -6.02
C SER A 85 -45.98 1.81 -5.13
N LYS A 86 -45.68 0.64 -5.71
CA LYS A 86 -45.50 -0.60 -4.93
C LYS A 86 -44.62 -0.26 -3.74
N ARG A 87 -45.14 -0.44 -2.52
CA ARG A 87 -44.39 -0.28 -1.27
C ARG A 87 -43.32 -1.37 -1.23
N TYR A 88 -42.19 -1.10 -1.85
CA TYR A 88 -41.04 -1.99 -1.81
C TYR A 88 -40.53 -2.04 -0.37
N SER A 89 -40.41 -3.25 0.17
CA SER A 89 -39.76 -3.45 1.47
C SER A 89 -38.38 -2.80 1.46
N ASN A 90 -38.06 -2.08 2.53
CA ASN A 90 -36.75 -1.47 2.71
C ASN A 90 -35.63 -2.52 2.94
N SER A 91 -36.00 -3.81 3.05
CA SER A 91 -35.09 -4.95 3.13
C SER A 91 -34.16 -5.07 1.92
N TRP A 92 -32.93 -5.48 2.21
CA TRP A 92 -31.84 -5.75 1.27
C TRP A 92 -32.27 -6.61 0.06
N PHE A 93 -33.00 -7.71 0.32
CA PHE A 93 -33.47 -8.63 -0.73
C PHE A 93 -34.43 -7.96 -1.73
N GLY A 94 -35.30 -7.07 -1.26
CA GLY A 94 -36.26 -6.35 -2.12
C GLY A 94 -35.57 -5.43 -3.12
N ARG A 95 -34.49 -4.77 -2.69
CA ARG A 95 -33.67 -3.90 -3.55
C ARG A 95 -32.87 -4.70 -4.60
N MET A 96 -32.35 -5.88 -4.21
CA MET A 96 -31.53 -6.72 -5.09
C MET A 96 -32.33 -7.38 -6.23
N ARG A 97 -33.59 -7.78 -5.99
CA ARG A 97 -34.47 -8.35 -7.03
C ARG A 97 -34.74 -7.36 -8.17
N VAL A 98 -35.04 -6.09 -7.83
CA VAL A 98 -35.27 -5.02 -8.80
C VAL A 98 -34.02 -4.72 -9.64
N TYR A 99 -32.83 -4.77 -9.02
CA TYR A 99 -31.56 -4.60 -9.72
C TYR A 99 -31.34 -5.67 -10.81
N ARG A 100 -31.50 -6.95 -10.45
CA ARG A 100 -31.36 -8.10 -11.38
C ARG A 100 -32.28 -7.96 -12.59
N ASP A 101 -33.54 -7.63 -12.35
CA ASP A 101 -34.56 -7.60 -13.40
C ASP A 101 -34.37 -6.38 -14.34
N SER A 102 -33.82 -5.27 -13.84
CA SER A 102 -33.50 -4.08 -14.66
C SER A 102 -32.39 -4.34 -15.69
N LEU A 103 -31.35 -5.09 -15.33
CA LEU A 103 -30.18 -5.38 -16.16
C LEU A 103 -30.48 -6.28 -17.38
N ARG A 104 -31.60 -7.00 -17.36
CA ARG A 104 -32.02 -7.87 -18.47
C ARG A 104 -32.69 -7.12 -19.63
N SER A 105 -33.06 -5.85 -19.46
CA SER A 105 -33.79 -5.09 -20.50
C SER A 105 -32.87 -4.51 -21.59
N ARG A 106 -33.16 -4.82 -22.86
CA ARG A 106 -32.33 -4.44 -24.02
C ARG A 106 -32.31 -2.93 -24.27
N SER A 107 -33.46 -2.27 -24.18
CA SER A 107 -33.61 -0.81 -24.29
C SER A 107 -32.82 -0.03 -23.23
N TYR A 108 -32.67 -0.58 -22.02
CA TYR A 108 -31.86 0.03 -20.97
C TYR A 108 -30.38 0.03 -21.35
N ARG A 109 -29.85 -1.09 -21.86
CA ARG A 109 -28.46 -1.23 -22.35
C ARG A 109 -28.16 -0.23 -23.48
N ASP A 110 -29.02 -0.14 -24.48
CA ASP A 110 -28.81 0.75 -25.64
C ASP A 110 -28.90 2.24 -25.26
N SER A 111 -29.83 2.59 -24.34
CA SER A 111 -29.91 3.95 -23.78
C SER A 111 -28.68 4.31 -22.93
N MET A 112 -28.04 3.31 -22.31
CA MET A 112 -26.80 3.49 -21.56
C MET A 112 -25.65 3.83 -22.51
N VAL A 113 -25.40 3.00 -23.52
CA VAL A 113 -24.30 3.22 -24.49
C VAL A 113 -24.41 4.62 -25.14
N ARG A 114 -25.62 5.04 -25.51
CA ARG A 114 -25.86 6.34 -26.16
C ARG A 114 -25.76 7.56 -25.23
N LYS A 115 -25.88 7.39 -23.90
CA LYS A 115 -25.61 8.44 -22.89
C LYS A 115 -24.18 8.42 -22.34
N VAL A 116 -23.51 7.27 -22.36
CA VAL A 116 -22.16 7.07 -21.82
C VAL A 116 -21.08 7.83 -22.60
N THR A 117 -21.31 8.13 -23.88
CA THR A 117 -20.36 8.84 -24.74
C THR A 117 -20.43 10.38 -24.67
N ARG A 118 -21.35 10.95 -23.87
CA ARG A 118 -21.62 12.42 -23.87
C ARG A 118 -21.42 13.12 -22.53
N GLN A 119 -20.79 12.50 -21.53
CA GLN A 119 -20.66 13.07 -20.18
C GLN A 119 -19.40 13.93 -19.99
N ASN A 120 -19.21 14.91 -20.88
CA ASN A 120 -18.12 15.89 -20.80
C ASN A 120 -18.50 17.07 -19.90
N VAL A 121 -18.22 16.95 -18.60
CA VAL A 121 -18.11 18.11 -17.71
C VAL A 121 -16.61 18.36 -17.49
N PRO A 122 -16.05 19.51 -17.90
CA PRO A 122 -14.64 19.81 -17.66
C PRO A 122 -14.40 19.95 -16.16
N GLU A 123 -13.40 19.25 -15.62
CA GLU A 123 -13.10 19.30 -14.19
C GLU A 123 -12.47 20.66 -13.85
N PRO A 124 -13.00 21.41 -12.85
CA PRO A 124 -12.46 22.72 -12.50
C PRO A 124 -11.02 22.56 -12.02
N GLY A 125 -10.11 23.34 -12.61
CA GLY A 125 -8.69 23.24 -12.36
C GLY A 125 -8.34 23.61 -10.92
N MET A 126 -7.99 22.62 -10.10
CA MET A 126 -6.94 22.86 -9.12
C MET A 126 -5.66 23.10 -9.91
N ASP A 127 -5.27 24.37 -9.95
CA ASP A 127 -4.00 24.80 -10.52
C ASP A 127 -2.84 24.08 -9.81
N SER A 128 -1.77 23.78 -10.54
CA SER A 128 -0.65 22.95 -10.08
C SER A 128 0.30 23.72 -9.14
N SER A 129 -0.29 24.46 -8.22
CA SER A 129 0.36 25.26 -7.19
C SER A 129 0.60 24.40 -5.95
N ILE A 130 1.87 24.29 -5.56
CA ILE A 130 2.28 23.64 -4.30
C ILE A 130 1.98 24.62 -3.17
N ILE A 131 0.71 24.72 -2.77
CA ILE A 131 0.24 25.50 -1.63
C ILE A 131 0.08 24.54 -0.45
N LYS A 132 0.71 24.88 0.68
CA LYS A 132 0.64 24.04 1.87
C LYS A 132 -0.77 24.02 2.45
N SER A 133 -1.20 22.86 2.94
CA SER A 133 -2.59 22.61 3.32
C SER A 133 -3.06 23.43 4.53
N GLU A 134 -2.16 23.75 5.45
CA GLU A 134 -2.42 24.57 6.65
C GLU A 134 -2.66 26.06 6.32
N GLN A 135 -2.24 26.54 5.15
CA GLN A 135 -2.22 27.98 4.85
C GLN A 135 -3.63 28.59 4.74
N TYR A 136 -4.66 27.79 4.43
CA TYR A 136 -6.06 28.20 4.46
C TYR A 136 -6.55 28.52 5.88
N PHE A 137 -6.05 27.81 6.89
CA PHE A 137 -6.51 27.91 8.28
C PHE A 137 -5.73 28.96 9.10
N LYS A 138 -4.50 29.32 8.68
CA LYS A 138 -3.64 30.30 9.38
C LYS A 138 -4.34 31.60 9.83
N PRO A 139 -5.20 32.26 9.03
CA PRO A 139 -5.88 33.51 9.44
C PRO A 139 -6.86 33.38 10.61
N TYR A 140 -7.20 32.14 11.01
CA TYR A 140 -8.18 31.83 12.04
C TYR A 140 -7.55 31.15 13.26
N SER A 141 -6.21 31.06 13.31
CA SER A 141 -5.45 30.43 14.38
C SER A 141 -5.84 31.00 15.75
N GLY A 142 -6.13 30.12 16.71
CA GLY A 142 -6.48 30.49 18.08
C GLY A 142 -7.94 30.87 18.32
N LYS A 143 -8.77 31.04 17.28
CA LYS A 143 -10.22 31.28 17.44
C LYS A 143 -10.93 30.06 18.02
N VAL A 144 -12.00 30.29 18.80
CA VAL A 144 -12.79 29.23 19.43
C VAL A 144 -13.80 28.64 18.45
N ILE A 145 -13.83 27.32 18.35
CA ILE A 145 -14.79 26.57 17.53
C ILE A 145 -16.11 26.48 18.30
N ARG A 146 -17.17 27.20 17.88
CA ARG A 146 -18.48 27.11 18.53
C ARG A 146 -19.20 25.84 18.10
N ASP A 147 -19.43 25.72 16.79
CA ASP A 147 -20.24 24.67 16.20
C ASP A 147 -19.51 23.91 15.08
N VAL A 148 -19.83 22.63 14.98
CA VAL A 148 -19.29 21.71 13.97
C VAL A 148 -20.46 21.04 13.25
N TYR A 149 -20.69 21.47 12.01
CA TYR A 149 -21.74 20.97 11.13
C TYR A 149 -21.18 19.90 10.19
N PHE A 150 -22.01 18.95 9.77
CA PHE A 150 -21.62 17.84 8.91
C PHE A 150 -22.46 17.81 7.63
N ARG A 151 -21.78 17.73 6.47
CA ARG A 151 -22.41 17.58 5.15
C ARG A 151 -21.82 16.38 4.42
N ARG A 152 -22.64 15.36 4.20
CA ARG A 152 -22.29 14.15 3.45
C ARG A 152 -22.65 14.34 1.98
N VAL A 153 -21.68 14.19 1.07
CA VAL A 153 -21.86 14.31 -0.38
C VAL A 153 -22.05 12.92 -0.98
N ASN A 154 -23.07 12.77 -1.83
CA ASN A 154 -23.36 11.49 -2.51
C ASN A 154 -22.13 10.98 -3.31
N VAL A 155 -21.84 9.68 -3.20
CA VAL A 155 -20.73 8.99 -3.87
C VAL A 155 -20.70 9.25 -5.37
N PHE A 156 -21.83 9.04 -6.05
CA PHE A 156 -22.00 9.33 -7.48
C PHE A 156 -22.57 10.74 -7.72
N GLY A 157 -22.15 11.70 -6.90
CA GLY A 157 -22.31 13.13 -7.12
C GLY A 157 -21.18 13.70 -7.98
N PRO A 158 -20.88 15.01 -7.84
CA PRO A 158 -19.80 15.66 -8.58
C PRO A 158 -18.44 15.01 -8.34
N SER A 159 -17.51 15.13 -9.30
CA SER A 159 -16.13 14.64 -9.11
C SER A 159 -15.32 15.48 -8.12
N ASN A 160 -15.75 16.70 -7.80
CA ASN A 160 -15.13 17.60 -6.83
C ASN A 160 -16.17 18.03 -5.79
N ILE A 161 -15.83 17.95 -4.49
CA ILE A 161 -16.70 18.42 -3.39
C ILE A 161 -17.13 19.89 -3.55
N ARG A 162 -16.34 20.72 -4.25
CA ARG A 162 -16.62 22.14 -4.50
C ARG A 162 -17.70 22.39 -5.56
N ASP A 163 -18.02 21.42 -6.41
CA ASP A 163 -19.09 21.57 -7.39
C ASP A 163 -20.44 21.26 -6.72
N THR A 164 -21.32 22.27 -6.67
CA THR A 164 -22.66 22.16 -6.09
C THR A 164 -23.76 22.03 -7.15
N THR A 165 -23.42 22.06 -8.44
CA THR A 165 -24.39 22.15 -9.55
C THR A 165 -24.62 20.82 -10.27
N PHE A 166 -23.83 19.79 -9.95
CA PHE A 166 -23.95 18.47 -10.57
C PHE A 166 -25.32 17.81 -10.36
N SER A 167 -26.05 17.67 -11.46
CA SER A 167 -27.22 16.80 -11.57
C SER A 167 -27.00 15.75 -12.66
N THR A 168 -27.58 14.55 -12.50
CA THR A 168 -27.45 13.47 -13.48
C THR A 168 -28.81 12.82 -13.77
N SER A 169 -29.11 12.63 -15.06
CA SER A 169 -30.33 11.97 -15.52
C SER A 169 -30.22 10.43 -15.56
N MET A 170 -29.16 9.85 -14.99
CA MET A 170 -28.89 8.42 -15.05
C MET A 170 -29.56 7.67 -13.89
N LYS A 171 -30.63 6.92 -14.20
CA LYS A 171 -31.34 6.08 -13.22
C LYS A 171 -30.43 5.08 -12.49
N LEU A 172 -29.37 4.59 -13.13
CA LEU A 172 -28.37 3.70 -12.52
C LEU A 172 -27.61 4.38 -11.36
N VAL A 173 -27.27 5.67 -11.52
CA VAL A 173 -26.57 6.46 -10.48
C VAL A 173 -27.48 6.69 -9.28
N HIS A 174 -28.76 7.02 -9.51
CA HIS A 174 -29.76 7.16 -8.45
C HIS A 174 -30.03 5.84 -7.71
N LEU A 175 -29.96 4.71 -8.40
CA LEU A 175 -30.07 3.39 -7.77
C LEU A 175 -28.82 3.03 -6.96
N ALA A 176 -27.62 3.31 -7.47
CA ALA A 176 -26.37 3.06 -6.75
C ALA A 176 -26.29 3.90 -5.46
N ASN A 177 -26.63 5.20 -5.53
CA ASN A 177 -26.74 6.07 -4.34
C ASN A 177 -27.82 5.60 -3.33
N ARG A 178 -28.79 4.76 -3.74
CA ARG A 178 -29.81 4.15 -2.84
C ARG A 178 -29.35 2.82 -2.23
N LEU A 179 -28.35 2.17 -2.83
CA LEU A 179 -27.75 0.93 -2.31
C LEU A 179 -26.58 1.21 -1.37
N HIS A 180 -25.89 2.35 -1.55
CA HIS A 180 -24.83 2.85 -0.69
C HIS A 180 -25.33 3.22 0.71
N PHE A 181 -24.56 2.86 1.73
CA PHE A 181 -24.66 3.43 3.09
C PHE A 181 -23.60 4.53 3.27
N ASN A 182 -24.06 5.79 3.35
CA ASN A 182 -23.21 6.90 3.75
C ASN A 182 -22.62 6.64 5.15
N SER A 183 -21.38 7.04 5.38
CA SER A 183 -20.76 7.05 6.72
C SER A 183 -21.65 7.79 7.71
N GLU A 184 -21.81 7.23 8.90
CA GLU A 184 -22.61 7.88 9.94
C GLU A 184 -21.87 9.03 10.62
N GLU A 185 -22.63 10.05 11.03
CA GLU A 185 -22.04 11.27 11.58
C GLU A 185 -21.17 10.97 12.82
N TRP A 186 -21.60 10.03 13.66
CA TRP A 186 -20.83 9.61 14.83
C TRP A 186 -19.46 9.02 14.48
N VAL A 187 -19.31 8.35 13.32
CA VAL A 187 -18.03 7.84 12.83
C VAL A 187 -17.13 9.00 12.40
N ILE A 188 -17.67 9.94 11.61
CA ILE A 188 -16.93 11.12 11.15
C ILE A 188 -16.50 11.96 12.36
N ARG A 189 -17.40 12.18 13.32
CA ARG A 189 -17.14 12.92 14.57
C ARG A 189 -16.07 12.24 15.43
N GLN A 190 -16.02 10.90 15.51
CA GLN A 190 -14.95 10.16 16.18
C GLN A 190 -13.58 10.29 15.49
N LEU A 191 -13.55 10.58 14.19
CA LEU A 191 -12.31 10.79 13.41
C LEU A 191 -11.79 12.23 13.48
N LEU A 192 -12.56 13.18 14.01
CA LEU A 192 -12.11 14.56 14.23
C LEU A 192 -11.10 14.61 15.39
N PHE A 193 -10.10 15.49 15.28
CA PHE A 193 -9.10 15.68 16.34
C PHE A 193 -9.50 16.75 17.37
N PHE A 194 -10.41 17.64 16.97
CA PHE A 194 -10.98 18.75 17.73
C PHE A 194 -12.47 18.50 18.05
N ARG A 195 -12.99 19.29 18.98
CA ARG A 195 -14.38 19.31 19.45
C ARG A 195 -14.92 20.75 19.46
N GLN A 196 -16.20 20.90 19.77
CA GLN A 196 -16.77 22.21 20.11
C GLN A 196 -16.08 22.74 21.38
N ASN A 197 -15.87 24.05 21.42
CA ASN A 197 -15.10 24.83 22.41
C ASN A 197 -13.58 24.64 22.40
N ASP A 198 -13.01 23.83 21.50
CA ASP A 198 -11.55 23.80 21.28
C ASP A 198 -11.10 25.05 20.48
N THR A 199 -9.82 25.42 20.61
CA THR A 199 -9.20 26.46 19.78
C THR A 199 -8.70 25.89 18.45
N LEU A 200 -8.83 26.66 17.37
CA LEU A 200 -8.35 26.24 16.05
C LEU A 200 -6.82 26.26 15.97
N ASP A 201 -6.23 25.08 15.72
CA ASP A 201 -4.85 24.91 15.25
C ASP A 201 -4.84 24.65 13.73
N PRO A 202 -4.21 25.51 12.90
CA PRO A 202 -4.11 25.33 11.44
C PRO A 202 -3.50 24.00 10.99
N TYR A 203 -2.53 23.47 11.73
CA TYR A 203 -1.89 22.20 11.44
C TYR A 203 -2.81 21.03 11.77
N GLU A 204 -3.53 21.12 12.89
CA GLU A 204 -4.50 20.09 13.30
C GLU A 204 -5.65 19.94 12.29
N MET A 205 -6.18 21.06 11.78
CA MET A 205 -7.22 21.06 10.75
C MET A 205 -6.73 20.39 9.44
N SER A 206 -5.53 20.77 8.99
CA SER A 206 -4.89 20.18 7.80
C SER A 206 -4.61 18.68 7.97
N ASP A 207 -4.05 18.28 9.11
CA ASP A 207 -3.79 16.88 9.47
C ASP A 207 -5.11 16.09 9.53
N ASN A 208 -6.21 16.70 9.96
CA ASN A 208 -7.50 16.03 10.06
C ASN A 208 -8.17 15.81 8.68
N GLU A 209 -8.11 16.79 7.77
CA GLU A 209 -8.55 16.59 6.38
C GLU A 209 -7.76 15.47 5.68
N ARG A 210 -6.45 15.35 5.94
CA ARG A 210 -5.61 14.24 5.48
C ARG A 210 -6.03 12.92 6.12
N TYR A 211 -6.21 12.91 7.43
CA TYR A 211 -6.54 11.69 8.18
C TYR A 211 -7.90 11.11 7.78
N LEU A 212 -8.91 11.96 7.57
CA LEU A 212 -10.20 11.56 6.99
C LEU A 212 -10.00 10.87 5.63
N ARG A 213 -9.26 11.49 4.70
CA ARG A 213 -8.95 10.90 3.37
C ARG A 213 -8.02 9.69 3.40
N SER A 214 -7.32 9.45 4.51
CA SER A 214 -6.55 8.22 4.73
C SER A 214 -7.45 7.00 5.00
N ARG A 215 -8.71 7.22 5.44
CA ARG A 215 -9.64 6.12 5.70
C ARG A 215 -10.11 5.49 4.39
N PRO A 216 -10.32 4.16 4.34
CA PRO A 216 -10.62 3.47 3.08
C PRO A 216 -11.99 3.85 2.48
N PHE A 217 -12.94 4.24 3.33
CA PHE A 217 -14.31 4.58 2.95
C PHE A 217 -14.53 6.06 2.57
N ILE A 218 -13.52 6.93 2.74
CA ILE A 218 -13.61 8.36 2.41
C ILE A 218 -12.81 8.65 1.14
N GLN A 219 -13.48 9.23 0.13
CA GLN A 219 -12.87 9.62 -1.14
C GLN A 219 -12.17 10.99 -1.04
N ASP A 220 -12.88 11.97 -0.48
CA ASP A 220 -12.41 13.34 -0.27
C ASP A 220 -13.05 13.90 1.00
N ALA A 221 -12.35 14.80 1.69
CA ALA A 221 -12.82 15.43 2.91
C ALA A 221 -12.26 16.85 3.01
N ARG A 222 -13.12 17.79 3.39
CA ARG A 222 -12.82 19.23 3.46
C ARG A 222 -13.39 19.83 4.73
N LEU A 223 -12.61 20.69 5.37
CA LEU A 223 -13.07 21.54 6.45
C LEU A 223 -13.23 22.97 5.93
N TYR A 224 -14.45 23.51 5.99
CA TYR A 224 -14.73 24.89 5.61
C TYR A 224 -15.08 25.72 6.85
N ILE A 225 -14.61 26.95 6.88
CA ILE A 225 -15.03 27.95 7.87
C ILE A 225 -16.22 28.68 7.25
N ILE A 226 -17.41 28.52 7.83
CA ILE A 226 -18.69 29.00 7.22
C ILE A 226 -19.23 30.26 7.86
N ASN A 227 -18.85 30.57 9.10
CA ASN A 227 -19.39 31.70 9.84
C ASN A 227 -18.37 32.16 10.88
N THR A 228 -18.13 33.47 10.94
CA THR A 228 -17.40 34.13 12.04
C THR A 228 -18.36 34.78 13.05
N GLY A 229 -19.64 34.90 12.73
CA GLY A 229 -20.66 35.54 13.57
C GLY A 229 -20.36 37.00 13.92
N ALA A 230 -21.11 37.54 14.89
CA ALA A 230 -20.93 38.90 15.40
C ALA A 230 -19.77 39.04 16.42
N SER A 231 -19.15 37.92 16.84
CA SER A 231 -18.03 37.91 17.78
C SER A 231 -16.72 37.57 17.03
N PRO A 232 -15.73 38.49 16.98
CA PRO A 232 -14.48 38.30 16.23
C PRO A 232 -13.69 37.03 16.60
N ASP A 233 -13.86 36.53 17.82
CA ASP A 233 -12.99 35.52 18.44
C ASP A 233 -13.45 34.07 18.20
N SER A 234 -14.55 33.90 17.45
CA SER A 234 -15.26 32.63 17.33
C SER A 234 -15.57 32.24 15.89
N ILE A 235 -15.66 30.94 15.61
CA ILE A 235 -15.90 30.38 14.28
C ILE A 235 -16.81 29.15 14.31
N ASP A 236 -17.51 28.92 13.20
CA ASP A 236 -18.23 27.67 12.94
C ASP A 236 -17.58 26.90 11.78
N LEU A 237 -17.45 25.58 11.96
CA LEU A 237 -16.82 24.68 10.99
C LEU A 237 -17.87 23.80 10.30
N LEU A 238 -17.70 23.61 8.99
CA LEU A 238 -18.44 22.66 8.19
C LEU A 238 -17.51 21.54 7.70
N VAL A 239 -17.71 20.34 8.23
CA VAL A 239 -17.07 19.11 7.78
C VAL A 239 -17.82 18.58 6.57
N VAL A 240 -17.18 18.57 5.41
CA VAL A 240 -17.76 18.01 4.18
C VAL A 240 -17.00 16.75 3.79
N THR A 241 -17.67 15.60 3.82
CA THR A 241 -17.11 14.31 3.36
C THR A 241 -17.78 13.87 2.08
N LYS A 242 -17.01 13.16 1.24
CA LYS A 242 -17.53 12.36 0.14
C LYS A 242 -16.99 10.95 0.28
N ASP A 243 -17.90 9.98 0.27
CA ASP A 243 -17.58 8.59 0.52
C ASP A 243 -17.21 7.85 -0.79
N VAL A 244 -16.56 6.70 -0.65
CA VAL A 244 -16.37 5.72 -1.73
C VAL A 244 -17.53 4.72 -1.68
N PHE A 245 -17.96 4.19 -2.82
CA PHE A 245 -18.89 3.05 -2.84
C PHE A 245 -18.22 1.84 -2.19
N GLU A 246 -18.83 1.36 -1.13
CA GLU A 246 -18.22 0.50 -0.12
C GLU A 246 -17.94 -0.92 -0.60
N TYR A 247 -18.55 -1.33 -1.71
CA TYR A 247 -18.29 -2.60 -2.40
C TYR A 247 -17.33 -2.35 -3.61
N GLY A 248 -16.14 -2.99 -3.70
CA GLY A 248 -15.23 -2.90 -4.88
C GLY A 248 -14.67 -4.26 -5.35
N PHE A 249 -14.14 -4.48 -6.61
CA PHE A 249 -13.68 -5.77 -7.31
C PHE A 249 -12.15 -6.06 -7.41
N ASP A 250 -11.76 -7.28 -6.97
CA ASP A 250 -10.49 -7.96 -7.15
C ASP A 250 -10.72 -9.40 -7.67
N LEU A 251 -10.42 -9.59 -8.95
CA LEU A 251 -10.30 -10.87 -9.62
C LEU A 251 -8.81 -11.11 -9.89
N SER A 252 -8.07 -11.56 -8.88
CA SER A 252 -6.60 -11.65 -8.91
C SER A 252 -6.06 -12.85 -9.69
N ARG A 253 -6.89 -13.85 -10.03
CA ARG A 253 -6.55 -14.92 -10.98
C ARG A 253 -7.78 -15.26 -11.82
N LEU A 254 -7.64 -15.27 -13.14
CA LEU A 254 -8.60 -15.82 -14.08
C LEU A 254 -7.82 -16.60 -15.15
N SER A 255 -7.92 -17.92 -15.11
CA SER A 255 -7.24 -18.84 -16.03
C SER A 255 -8.11 -20.07 -16.28
N THR A 256 -7.87 -20.78 -17.39
CA THR A 256 -8.62 -22.00 -17.73
C THR A 256 -8.61 -23.07 -16.66
N SER A 257 -7.54 -23.13 -15.85
CA SER A 257 -7.38 -24.10 -14.75
C SER A 257 -7.64 -23.53 -13.35
N GLY A 258 -8.04 -22.26 -13.19
CA GLY A 258 -8.31 -21.70 -11.87
C GLY A 258 -8.71 -20.23 -11.81
N VAL A 259 -9.43 -19.88 -10.75
CA VAL A 259 -9.97 -18.54 -10.46
C VAL A 259 -9.69 -18.13 -9.02
N ARG A 260 -9.47 -16.83 -8.77
CA ARG A 260 -9.38 -16.24 -7.43
C ARG A 260 -10.14 -14.92 -7.42
N ALA A 261 -11.20 -14.87 -6.61
CA ALA A 261 -12.13 -13.75 -6.49
C ALA A 261 -12.57 -13.63 -5.03
N SER A 262 -13.00 -12.46 -4.58
CA SER A 262 -13.18 -12.25 -3.14
C SER A 262 -14.07 -11.05 -2.87
N VAL A 263 -15.14 -11.06 -2.04
CA VAL A 263 -16.11 -9.94 -1.85
C VAL A 263 -15.83 -9.00 -0.64
N SER A 264 -15.72 -7.66 -0.82
CA SER A 264 -15.65 -6.67 0.27
C SER A 264 -16.93 -5.88 0.48
N ASN A 265 -17.05 -5.39 1.72
CA ASN A 265 -17.65 -4.11 2.03
C ASN A 265 -16.69 -3.35 2.97
N ASP A 266 -16.23 -2.16 2.59
CA ASP A 266 -15.25 -1.36 3.35
C ASP A 266 -15.88 -0.35 4.34
N ASN A 267 -17.21 -0.23 4.37
CA ASN A 267 -17.97 0.66 5.26
C ASN A 267 -19.32 0.06 5.68
N LEU A 268 -19.29 -1.13 6.28
CA LEU A 268 -20.50 -1.88 6.61
C LEU A 268 -21.43 -1.06 7.50
N PHE A 269 -22.66 -0.83 7.01
CA PHE A 269 -23.69 0.02 7.63
C PHE A 269 -23.25 1.45 7.94
N GLY A 270 -22.30 2.03 7.17
CA GLY A 270 -21.77 3.37 7.42
C GLY A 270 -20.93 3.49 8.69
N ALA A 271 -20.57 2.36 9.33
CA ALA A 271 -19.99 2.32 10.67
C ALA A 271 -18.46 2.25 10.70
N GLY A 272 -17.77 2.50 9.58
CA GLY A 272 -16.30 2.40 9.47
C GLY A 272 -15.74 0.98 9.63
N GLN A 273 -16.59 -0.03 9.38
CA GLN A 273 -16.28 -1.46 9.49
C GLN A 273 -15.99 -2.06 8.10
N GLY A 274 -14.95 -2.86 7.98
CA GLY A 274 -14.64 -3.60 6.75
C GLY A 274 -14.88 -5.11 6.93
N VAL A 275 -15.47 -5.76 5.92
CA VAL A 275 -15.59 -7.22 5.82
C VAL A 275 -15.03 -7.67 4.48
N LYS A 276 -14.18 -8.70 4.48
CA LYS A 276 -13.45 -9.23 3.32
C LYS A 276 -13.56 -10.76 3.29
N ILE A 277 -14.44 -11.34 2.45
CA ILE A 277 -14.61 -12.81 2.24
C ILE A 277 -14.05 -13.27 0.88
N GLY A 278 -12.98 -14.06 0.86
CA GLY A 278 -12.30 -14.52 -0.37
C GLY A 278 -12.36 -16.02 -0.64
N GLY A 279 -12.21 -16.38 -1.92
CA GLY A 279 -12.09 -17.75 -2.37
C GLY A 279 -11.14 -17.90 -3.56
N SER A 280 -10.47 -19.04 -3.65
CA SER A 280 -9.81 -19.47 -4.89
C SER A 280 -10.16 -20.91 -5.19
N TRP A 281 -10.32 -21.22 -6.47
CA TRP A 281 -10.41 -22.58 -6.97
C TRP A 281 -9.35 -22.81 -8.05
N SER A 282 -8.67 -23.94 -8.03
CA SER A 282 -7.72 -24.35 -9.08
C SER A 282 -7.71 -25.87 -9.18
N GLY A 283 -7.86 -26.40 -10.39
CA GLY A 283 -7.83 -27.85 -10.63
C GLY A 283 -6.45 -28.49 -10.44
N ASN A 284 -5.40 -27.68 -10.40
CA ASN A 284 -4.01 -28.13 -10.25
C ASN A 284 -3.49 -28.02 -8.80
N ASP A 285 -4.28 -27.45 -7.89
CA ASP A 285 -3.84 -27.12 -6.54
C ASP A 285 -4.44 -28.13 -5.53
N ASN A 286 -3.72 -28.44 -4.43
CA ASN A 286 -4.17 -29.32 -3.34
C ASN A 286 -4.00 -28.63 -1.97
N PRO A 287 -5.09 -28.28 -1.25
CA PRO A 287 -6.49 -28.44 -1.64
C PRO A 287 -6.86 -27.56 -2.85
N PRO A 288 -7.80 -28.00 -3.70
CA PRO A 288 -8.22 -27.23 -4.88
C PRO A 288 -9.00 -25.97 -4.51
N PHE A 289 -9.44 -25.84 -3.26
CA PHE A 289 -10.14 -24.66 -2.74
C PHE A 289 -9.34 -23.97 -1.63
N GLY A 290 -9.15 -22.66 -1.77
CA GLY A 290 -8.61 -21.77 -0.75
C GLY A 290 -9.66 -20.73 -0.34
N SER A 291 -9.55 -20.22 0.90
CA SER A 291 -10.53 -19.29 1.47
C SER A 291 -9.87 -18.17 2.26
N GLN A 292 -10.60 -17.06 2.43
CA GLN A 292 -10.21 -15.93 3.27
C GLN A 292 -11.43 -15.34 3.97
N ALA A 293 -11.27 -14.93 5.22
CA ALA A 293 -12.21 -14.08 5.93
C ALA A 293 -11.41 -13.04 6.74
N ARG A 294 -11.71 -11.75 6.56
CA ARG A 294 -11.11 -10.64 7.31
C ARG A 294 -12.20 -9.69 7.75
N TYR A 295 -12.08 -9.20 8.96
CA TYR A 295 -12.86 -8.10 9.50
C TYR A 295 -11.91 -6.98 9.95
N THR A 296 -12.31 -5.73 9.76
CA THR A 296 -11.60 -4.55 10.23
C THR A 296 -12.55 -3.57 10.88
N LYS A 297 -12.10 -2.90 11.94
CA LYS A 297 -12.80 -1.76 12.54
C LYS A 297 -11.84 -0.58 12.60
N ASN A 298 -12.13 0.45 11.81
CA ASN A 298 -11.38 1.69 11.90
C ASN A 298 -11.78 2.45 13.17
N ASN A 299 -10.82 3.06 13.85
CA ASN A 299 -11.00 3.94 15.00
C ASN A 299 -11.99 3.42 16.06
N ILE A 300 -11.60 2.37 16.78
CA ILE A 300 -12.40 1.79 17.87
C ILE A 300 -12.67 2.86 18.93
N LEU A 301 -13.95 3.16 19.16
CA LEU A 301 -14.45 4.06 20.21
C LEU A 301 -13.81 5.48 20.21
N GLY A 302 -13.30 5.97 19.07
CA GLY A 302 -12.62 7.27 19.00
C GLY A 302 -11.19 7.30 19.59
N THR A 303 -10.57 6.13 19.81
CA THR A 303 -9.21 6.02 20.38
C THR A 303 -8.08 6.22 19.37
N PHE A 304 -8.43 6.28 18.08
CA PHE A 304 -7.55 6.17 16.90
C PHE A 304 -6.81 4.83 16.77
N ILE A 305 -7.29 3.79 17.47
CA ILE A 305 -6.85 2.40 17.29
C ILE A 305 -7.69 1.75 16.19
N ASP A 306 -7.04 1.27 15.15
CA ASP A 306 -7.61 0.43 14.10
C ASP A 306 -7.43 -1.06 14.49
N PHE A 307 -8.48 -1.86 14.37
CA PHE A 307 -8.43 -3.32 14.57
C PHE A 307 -8.55 -4.06 13.26
N SER A 308 -7.80 -5.15 13.13
CA SER A 308 -7.99 -6.14 12.08
C SER A 308 -7.85 -7.57 12.61
N GLY A 309 -8.72 -8.45 12.16
CA GLY A 309 -8.65 -9.87 12.47
C GLY A 309 -9.07 -10.70 11.27
N GLY A 310 -8.48 -11.88 11.09
CA GLY A 310 -8.84 -12.72 9.96
C GLY A 310 -8.07 -14.03 9.84
N TYR A 311 -8.44 -14.72 8.77
CA TYR A 311 -7.91 -16.00 8.33
C TYR A 311 -7.73 -15.97 6.80
N THR A 312 -6.69 -16.61 6.27
CA THR A 312 -6.50 -16.82 4.83
C THR A 312 -5.69 -18.08 4.55
N THR A 313 -6.00 -18.76 3.44
CA THR A 313 -5.14 -19.76 2.77
C THR A 313 -4.77 -19.35 1.35
N LEU A 314 -5.08 -18.10 0.97
CA LEU A 314 -4.86 -17.59 -0.40
C LEU A 314 -3.41 -17.16 -0.67
N ASN A 315 -2.49 -17.34 0.29
CA ASN A 315 -1.10 -16.91 0.22
C ASN A 315 -0.95 -15.42 -0.14
N ASN A 316 -1.79 -14.58 0.46
CA ASN A 316 -1.89 -13.14 0.21
C ASN A 316 -1.47 -12.29 1.42
N ILE A 317 -0.58 -12.85 2.24
CA ILE A 317 0.14 -12.22 3.35
C ILE A 317 1.61 -12.61 3.18
N ASN A 318 2.53 -11.86 3.79
CA ASN A 318 3.93 -12.28 3.96
C ASN A 318 4.03 -13.75 4.39
N THR A 319 4.57 -14.60 3.51
CA THR A 319 5.04 -15.93 3.89
C THR A 319 6.45 -15.85 4.47
N LEU A 320 6.80 -16.86 5.26
CA LEU A 320 8.19 -17.12 5.65
C LEU A 320 9.04 -17.54 4.44
N ASP A 321 8.47 -18.38 3.57
CA ASP A 321 9.10 -18.92 2.37
C ASP A 321 8.23 -18.66 1.14
N SER A 322 8.79 -18.09 0.08
CA SER A 322 8.08 -17.89 -1.19
C SER A 322 7.88 -19.19 -1.98
N GLY A 323 8.62 -20.26 -1.65
CA GLY A 323 8.48 -21.59 -2.28
C GLY A 323 7.34 -22.46 -1.73
N THR A 324 6.64 -21.98 -0.70
CA THR A 324 5.61 -22.73 0.05
C THR A 324 4.38 -21.85 0.27
N TYR A 325 3.19 -22.43 0.15
CA TYR A 325 1.94 -21.73 0.48
C TYR A 325 1.68 -21.82 1.97
N GLU A 326 1.09 -20.79 2.56
CA GLU A 326 0.80 -20.73 3.99
C GLU A 326 -0.66 -20.36 4.26
N GLY A 327 -1.19 -20.97 5.33
CA GLY A 327 -2.42 -20.54 5.98
C GLY A 327 -2.09 -19.73 7.21
N THR A 328 -2.77 -18.59 7.38
CA THR A 328 -2.52 -17.63 8.45
C THR A 328 -3.82 -17.30 9.17
N TYR A 329 -3.81 -17.38 10.50
CA TYR A 329 -4.77 -16.68 11.37
C TYR A 329 -4.06 -15.50 12.02
N TYR A 330 -4.69 -14.33 12.08
CA TYR A 330 -4.06 -13.14 12.64
C TYR A 330 -5.06 -12.22 13.37
N LEU A 331 -4.54 -11.49 14.35
CA LEU A 331 -5.19 -10.38 15.05
C LEU A 331 -4.16 -9.24 15.16
N ALA A 332 -4.57 -8.02 14.87
CA ALA A 332 -3.72 -6.84 15.02
C ALA A 332 -4.52 -5.61 15.46
N PHE A 333 -3.92 -4.84 16.36
CA PHE A 333 -4.35 -3.52 16.79
C PHE A 333 -3.24 -2.53 16.43
N ASP A 334 -3.55 -1.50 15.64
CA ASP A 334 -2.58 -0.48 15.23
C ASP A 334 -3.10 0.91 15.59
N ARG A 335 -2.25 1.72 16.19
CA ARG A 335 -2.52 3.11 16.54
C ARG A 335 -1.47 3.98 15.85
N PRO A 336 -1.69 4.36 14.58
CA PRO A 336 -0.72 5.13 13.82
C PRO A 336 -0.57 6.54 14.39
N LEU A 337 0.46 7.27 13.95
CA LEU A 337 0.59 8.69 14.28
C LEU A 337 -0.43 9.53 13.48
N TYR A 338 -1.70 9.51 13.92
CA TYR A 338 -2.85 10.13 13.25
C TYR A 338 -2.70 11.64 13.03
N LYS A 339 -2.11 12.37 14.00
CA LYS A 339 -1.69 13.77 13.86
C LYS A 339 -0.24 13.97 14.32
N SER A 340 0.47 14.89 13.69
CA SER A 340 1.87 15.26 13.97
C SER A 340 2.11 15.56 15.46
N GLY A 341 1.15 16.19 16.14
CA GLY A 341 1.18 16.50 17.57
C GLY A 341 0.74 15.38 18.52
N ALA A 342 0.40 14.17 18.05
CA ALA A 342 -0.03 13.07 18.91
C ALA A 342 1.12 12.62 19.86
N LYS A 343 0.80 12.28 21.12
CA LYS A 343 1.78 11.85 22.14
C LYS A 343 2.26 10.41 21.92
N TRP A 344 1.32 9.50 21.68
CA TRP A 344 1.57 8.06 21.61
C TRP A 344 1.32 7.54 20.20
N THR A 345 2.05 6.49 19.83
CA THR A 345 1.87 5.65 18.64
C THR A 345 2.22 4.21 19.03
N GLY A 346 1.74 3.19 18.32
CA GLY A 346 2.09 1.81 18.63
C GLY A 346 1.13 0.77 18.05
N GLY A 347 1.48 -0.51 18.19
CA GLY A 347 0.64 -1.59 17.72
C GLY A 347 1.04 -2.94 18.30
N ILE A 348 0.10 -3.87 18.28
CA ILE A 348 0.23 -5.25 18.74
C ILE A 348 -0.33 -6.16 17.65
N GLY A 349 0.49 -7.07 17.16
CA GLY A 349 0.13 -8.10 16.19
C GLY A 349 0.43 -9.49 16.74
N PHE A 350 -0.52 -10.41 16.54
CA PHE A 350 -0.33 -11.84 16.76
C PHE A 350 -0.76 -12.60 15.51
N SER A 351 0.03 -13.58 15.07
CA SER A 351 -0.40 -14.52 14.04
C SER A 351 0.10 -15.94 14.29
N THR A 352 -0.66 -16.92 13.82
CA THR A 352 -0.22 -18.31 13.72
C THR A 352 -0.32 -18.75 12.27
N ASN A 353 0.77 -19.34 11.78
CA ASN A 353 1.03 -19.59 10.37
C ASN A 353 1.44 -21.05 10.20
N TYR A 354 0.94 -21.71 9.16
CA TYR A 354 1.23 -23.11 8.86
C TYR A 354 1.37 -23.32 7.36
N SER A 355 2.29 -24.19 6.96
CA SER A 355 2.50 -24.55 5.56
C SER A 355 1.32 -25.35 4.99
N ILE A 356 1.08 -25.21 3.68
CA ILE A 356 0.07 -25.91 2.88
C ILE A 356 0.76 -26.55 1.66
N ASN A 357 0.50 -27.83 1.41
CA ASN A 357 1.12 -28.57 0.29
C ASN A 357 0.40 -28.34 -1.05
N MET A 358 0.32 -27.08 -1.48
CA MET A 358 -0.46 -26.62 -2.64
C MET A 358 -0.23 -27.41 -3.93
N PHE A 359 0.97 -27.99 -4.11
CA PHE A 359 1.35 -28.69 -5.34
C PHE A 359 1.45 -30.22 -5.17
N ASN A 360 0.91 -30.76 -4.08
CA ASN A 360 0.96 -32.18 -3.73
C ASN A 360 2.39 -32.76 -3.82
N LYS A 361 3.39 -31.98 -3.37
CA LYS A 361 4.81 -32.40 -3.33
C LYS A 361 4.93 -33.62 -2.42
N SER A 362 5.83 -34.55 -2.74
CA SER A 362 6.17 -35.68 -1.85
C SER A 362 6.62 -35.17 -0.48
N ASP A 363 6.47 -35.98 0.58
CA ASP A 363 6.88 -35.58 1.94
C ASP A 363 8.37 -35.22 2.05
N THR A 364 9.21 -35.75 1.15
CA THR A 364 10.61 -35.36 1.01
C THR A 364 10.79 -33.93 0.51
N LEU A 365 9.94 -33.45 -0.40
CA LEU A 365 10.00 -32.10 -0.99
C LEU A 365 9.07 -31.09 -0.28
N TYR A 366 8.09 -31.55 0.49
CA TYR A 366 7.14 -30.70 1.18
C TYR A 366 7.69 -30.19 2.53
N ARG A 367 7.81 -28.86 2.62
CA ARG A 367 8.32 -28.16 3.80
C ARG A 367 7.21 -28.01 4.83
N ASN A 368 7.05 -29.00 5.70
CA ASN A 368 5.98 -29.04 6.69
C ASN A 368 6.35 -28.28 7.97
N TYR A 369 5.91 -27.03 8.12
CA TYR A 369 6.24 -26.15 9.25
C TYR A 369 5.03 -25.40 9.82
N ARG A 370 5.16 -24.96 11.08
CA ARG A 370 4.21 -24.09 11.78
C ARG A 370 4.94 -23.16 12.73
N TYR A 371 4.59 -21.88 12.72
CA TYR A 371 5.18 -20.87 13.59
C TYR A 371 4.15 -19.82 14.03
N ASN A 372 4.44 -19.18 15.15
CA ASN A 372 3.69 -18.05 15.68
C ASN A 372 4.55 -16.80 15.60
N ILE A 373 3.94 -15.64 15.31
CA ILE A 373 4.57 -14.33 15.42
C ILE A 373 3.85 -13.55 16.52
N LEU A 374 4.63 -12.97 17.42
CA LEU A 374 4.22 -11.88 18.30
C LEU A 374 5.04 -10.65 17.92
N ASP A 375 4.35 -9.53 17.66
CA ASP A 375 4.96 -8.25 17.30
C ASP A 375 4.33 -7.15 18.16
N VAL A 376 5.13 -6.49 18.98
CA VAL A 376 4.66 -5.45 19.92
C VAL A 376 5.57 -4.24 19.78
N TRP A 377 5.01 -3.10 19.43
CA TRP A 377 5.76 -1.85 19.29
C TRP A 377 4.99 -0.66 19.87
N GLY A 378 5.74 0.34 20.31
CA GLY A 378 5.19 1.57 20.87
C GLY A 378 6.17 2.73 20.73
N GLY A 379 5.65 3.95 20.73
CA GLY A 379 6.45 5.16 20.62
C GLY A 379 5.84 6.35 21.31
N TYR A 380 6.70 7.22 21.82
CA TYR A 380 6.34 8.46 22.47
C TYR A 380 7.00 9.66 21.78
N ASN A 381 6.18 10.64 21.40
CA ASN A 381 6.59 11.87 20.73
C ASN A 381 6.90 12.95 21.78
N ILE A 382 8.20 13.12 22.07
CA ILE A 382 8.74 13.92 23.17
C ILE A 382 8.70 15.41 22.82
N LEU A 383 9.39 15.78 21.73
CA LEU A 383 9.40 17.16 21.23
C LEU A 383 8.39 17.27 20.10
N LYS A 384 7.64 18.36 20.11
CA LYS A 384 6.58 18.62 19.15
C LYS A 384 6.79 19.97 18.49
N GLN A 385 6.35 20.08 17.25
CA GLN A 385 6.10 21.36 16.62
C GLN A 385 5.13 22.17 17.48
N ASP A 386 5.44 23.45 17.65
CA ASP A 386 4.70 24.34 18.54
C ASP A 386 3.38 24.77 17.88
N SER A 387 2.25 24.26 18.39
CA SER A 387 0.91 24.59 17.90
C SER A 387 0.52 26.06 18.10
N ARG A 388 1.21 26.79 18.99
CA ARG A 388 0.94 28.21 19.26
C ARG A 388 1.63 29.14 18.28
N ASN A 389 2.63 28.66 17.53
CA ASN A 389 3.35 29.45 16.55
C ASN A 389 3.28 28.76 15.17
N PRO A 390 2.33 29.18 14.31
CA PRO A 390 2.15 28.63 12.95
C PRO A 390 3.35 28.77 12.01
N ASP A 391 4.39 29.51 12.38
CA ASP A 391 5.64 29.64 11.61
C ASP A 391 6.84 28.93 12.26
N SER A 392 6.61 28.25 13.39
CA SER A 392 7.63 27.44 14.08
C SER A 392 8.21 26.38 13.15
N ARG A 393 9.53 26.42 12.99
CA ARG A 393 10.27 25.47 12.14
C ARG A 393 10.81 24.24 12.88
N ARG A 394 10.47 24.09 14.16
CA ARG A 394 10.98 23.01 15.03
C ARG A 394 10.48 21.64 14.56
N PRO A 395 11.35 20.63 14.39
CA PRO A 395 10.93 19.26 14.10
C PRO A 395 10.36 18.58 15.35
N ASN A 396 9.62 17.49 15.12
CA ASN A 396 9.26 16.53 16.16
C ASN A 396 10.44 15.62 16.48
N LEU A 397 10.49 15.11 17.71
CA LEU A 397 11.40 14.04 18.15
C LEU A 397 10.59 12.98 18.87
N ALA A 398 10.58 11.76 18.32
CA ALA A 398 9.97 10.60 18.94
C ALA A 398 10.99 9.53 19.28
N PHE A 399 10.72 8.78 20.35
CA PHE A 399 11.44 7.56 20.71
C PHE A 399 10.48 6.38 20.63
N LEU A 400 10.94 5.28 20.01
CA LEU A 400 10.14 4.09 19.75
C LEU A 400 10.88 2.84 20.17
N ILE A 401 10.12 1.82 20.56
CA ILE A 401 10.61 0.49 20.90
C ILE A 401 9.77 -0.58 20.19
N ARG A 402 10.39 -1.71 19.88
CA ARG A 402 9.73 -2.90 19.35
C ARG A 402 10.33 -4.17 19.93
N HIS A 403 9.46 -5.11 20.25
CA HIS A 403 9.78 -6.51 20.48
C HIS A 403 9.10 -7.35 19.39
N PHE A 404 9.89 -8.13 18.67
CA PHE A 404 9.40 -9.10 17.70
C PHE A 404 9.88 -10.50 18.09
N ASN A 405 9.00 -11.49 17.96
CA ASN A 405 9.30 -12.88 18.27
C ASN A 405 8.58 -13.83 17.30
N LEU A 406 9.33 -14.46 16.41
CA LEU A 406 8.90 -15.56 15.55
C LEU A 406 9.39 -16.88 16.15
N LEU A 407 8.44 -17.74 16.52
CA LEU A 407 8.70 -19.00 17.21
C LEU A 407 8.06 -20.18 16.49
N PHE A 408 8.89 -21.13 16.04
CA PHE A 408 8.43 -22.37 15.42
C PHE A 408 7.86 -23.32 16.46
N THR A 409 6.64 -23.79 16.23
CA THR A 409 6.04 -24.94 16.94
C THR A 409 6.31 -26.24 16.20
N LYS A 410 6.55 -26.17 14.88
CA LYS A 410 7.01 -27.29 14.04
C LYS A 410 7.96 -26.78 12.97
N LYS A 411 9.12 -27.42 12.83
CA LYS A 411 10.09 -27.17 11.75
C LYS A 411 9.97 -28.28 10.68
N PRO A 412 10.44 -28.04 9.43
CA PRO A 412 10.60 -29.12 8.46
C PRO A 412 11.56 -30.18 9.00
N TRP A 413 11.34 -31.44 8.61
CA TRP A 413 12.09 -32.59 9.14
C TRP A 413 13.36 -32.88 8.33
N GLN A 414 13.40 -32.44 7.07
CA GLN A 414 14.50 -32.66 6.15
C GLN A 414 15.78 -31.94 6.60
N GLU A 415 16.92 -32.62 6.47
CA GLU A 415 18.22 -32.12 6.96
C GLU A 415 18.63 -30.78 6.33
N GLU A 416 18.34 -30.59 5.04
CA GLU A 416 18.64 -29.35 4.31
C GLU A 416 18.01 -28.09 4.95
N TYR A 417 16.83 -28.23 5.56
CA TYR A 417 16.12 -27.11 6.19
C TYR A 417 16.45 -26.91 7.67
N LYS A 418 17.10 -27.88 8.33
CA LYS A 418 17.58 -27.69 9.72
C LYS A 418 18.67 -26.63 9.80
N LEU A 419 19.50 -26.54 8.76
CA LEU A 419 20.60 -25.59 8.64
C LEU A 419 20.19 -24.23 8.04
N ASP A 420 19.08 -24.14 7.31
CA ASP A 420 18.57 -22.87 6.76
C ASP A 420 18.14 -21.91 7.89
N PRO A 421 18.68 -20.67 7.97
CA PRO A 421 18.23 -19.66 8.92
C PRO A 421 16.71 -19.41 8.90
N VAL A 422 16.06 -19.56 7.75
CA VAL A 422 14.63 -19.24 7.59
C VAL A 422 13.72 -20.13 8.46
N TYR A 423 14.05 -21.40 8.68
CA TYR A 423 13.25 -22.29 9.54
C TYR A 423 13.68 -22.28 11.02
N ASN A 424 14.25 -21.16 11.49
CA ASN A 424 14.73 -21.00 12.85
C ASN A 424 14.10 -19.81 13.57
N ASN A 425 13.85 -19.97 14.87
CA ASN A 425 13.27 -18.93 15.72
C ASN A 425 14.08 -17.63 15.59
N HIS A 426 13.38 -16.51 15.39
CA HIS A 426 13.97 -15.20 15.21
C HIS A 426 13.27 -14.22 16.16
N ARG A 427 14.03 -13.70 17.12
CA ARG A 427 13.55 -12.73 18.11
C ARG A 427 14.43 -11.50 18.05
N PHE A 428 13.86 -10.30 18.10
CA PHE A 428 14.66 -9.08 18.20
C PHE A 428 14.01 -8.03 19.08
N TYR A 429 14.85 -7.12 19.56
CA TYR A 429 14.47 -5.93 20.30
C TYR A 429 15.12 -4.73 19.62
N LEU A 430 14.34 -3.72 19.28
CA LEU A 430 14.80 -2.50 18.64
C LEU A 430 14.34 -1.27 19.42
N ALA A 431 15.23 -0.30 19.56
CA ALA A 431 14.95 1.07 19.97
C ALA A 431 15.29 2.01 18.81
N GLN A 432 14.48 3.04 18.60
CA GLN A 432 14.64 3.99 17.50
C GLN A 432 14.37 5.42 17.98
N ALA A 433 15.28 6.33 17.70
CA ALA A 433 15.03 7.77 17.79
C ALA A 433 14.70 8.30 16.39
N VAL A 434 13.62 9.05 16.25
CA VAL A 434 13.16 9.62 14.97
C VAL A 434 12.95 11.12 15.10
N VAL A 435 13.71 11.89 14.33
CA VAL A 435 13.49 13.33 14.12
C VAL A 435 12.73 13.50 12.81
N PHE A 436 11.57 14.14 12.85
CA PHE A 436 10.75 14.30 11.65
C PHE A 436 10.01 15.63 11.59
N ARG A 437 9.74 16.09 10.38
CA ARG A 437 8.81 17.17 10.07
C ARG A 437 8.09 16.81 8.79
N GLN A 438 6.79 16.62 8.89
CA GLN A 438 5.96 16.26 7.75
C GLN A 438 4.92 17.36 7.50
N GLU A 439 4.95 17.92 6.31
CA GLU A 439 3.98 18.90 5.80
C GLU A 439 3.29 18.27 4.59
N PHE A 440 2.13 18.81 4.16
CA PHE A 440 1.39 18.26 3.03
C PHE A 440 0.84 19.36 2.14
N PHE A 441 0.96 19.20 0.83
CA PHE A 441 0.18 19.96 -0.14
C PHE A 441 -0.83 19.04 -0.84
N LYS A 442 -1.97 19.61 -1.19
CA LYS A 442 -3.04 18.92 -1.92
C LYS A 442 -2.84 19.12 -3.41
N THR A 443 -3.04 18.06 -4.17
CA THR A 443 -2.97 18.10 -5.64
C THR A 443 -3.95 17.11 -6.25
N ASN A 444 -3.96 17.02 -7.58
CA ASN A 444 -4.65 15.97 -8.31
C ASN A 444 -3.80 15.51 -9.51
N HIS A 445 -4.03 14.29 -9.98
CA HIS A 445 -3.27 13.69 -11.09
C HIS A 445 -1.76 13.55 -10.75
N PHE A 446 -1.46 13.15 -9.51
CA PHE A 446 -0.12 12.77 -9.07
C PHE A 446 0.09 11.25 -9.25
N PHE A 447 -0.83 10.43 -8.74
CA PHE A 447 -0.95 9.00 -9.03
C PHE A 447 -2.41 8.62 -9.35
N GLY A 448 -3.35 9.19 -8.59
CA GLY A 448 -4.79 9.04 -8.77
C GLY A 448 -5.34 9.71 -10.02
N PHE A 449 -6.58 9.34 -10.37
CA PHE A 449 -7.28 9.78 -11.57
C PHE A 449 -8.12 11.03 -11.24
N GLY A 450 -7.48 12.06 -10.71
CA GLY A 450 -8.10 13.37 -10.47
C GLY A 450 -8.87 13.55 -9.15
N ARG A 451 -8.79 12.58 -8.23
CA ARG A 451 -9.16 12.79 -6.81
C ARG A 451 -8.17 13.73 -6.11
N THR A 452 -8.51 14.20 -4.91
CA THR A 452 -7.58 14.97 -4.07
C THR A 452 -6.53 14.03 -3.46
N GLU A 453 -5.25 14.34 -3.70
CA GLU A 453 -4.10 13.57 -3.21
C GLU A 453 -3.26 14.43 -2.25
N ASP A 454 -2.86 13.85 -1.12
CA ASP A 454 -1.92 14.47 -0.18
C ASP A 454 -0.51 13.99 -0.47
N ILE A 455 0.37 14.93 -0.82
CA ILE A 455 1.76 14.63 -1.11
C ILE A 455 2.61 15.11 0.07
N PRO A 456 3.39 14.24 0.71
CA PRO A 456 4.24 14.63 1.83
C PRO A 456 5.37 15.55 1.36
N LEU A 457 5.72 16.48 2.23
CA LEU A 457 6.88 17.36 2.17
C LEU A 457 7.60 17.33 3.52
N GLY A 458 8.86 17.76 3.53
CA GLY A 458 9.68 17.79 4.74
C GLY A 458 10.71 16.67 4.76
N TYR A 459 11.00 16.14 5.94
CA TYR A 459 12.09 15.18 6.16
C TYR A 459 11.86 14.29 7.38
N THR A 460 12.45 13.09 7.33
CA THR A 460 12.54 12.12 8.43
C THR A 460 13.99 11.70 8.55
N ALA A 461 14.52 11.61 9.77
CA ALA A 461 15.82 11.01 10.06
C ALA A 461 15.67 10.12 11.28
N SER A 462 16.18 8.89 11.21
CA SER A 462 16.11 7.92 12.29
C SER A 462 17.45 7.26 12.57
N ALA A 463 17.66 6.96 13.84
CA ALA A 463 18.75 6.12 14.32
C ALA A 463 18.13 4.96 15.11
N THR A 464 18.44 3.73 14.70
CA THR A 464 17.91 2.49 15.26
C THR A 464 19.06 1.69 15.84
N ALA A 465 18.89 1.18 17.06
CA ALA A 465 19.83 0.28 17.72
C ALA A 465 19.07 -0.87 18.39
N GLY A 466 19.73 -2.00 18.59
CA GLY A 466 19.12 -3.14 19.28
C GLY A 466 19.92 -4.42 19.14
N TRP A 467 19.25 -5.55 19.26
CA TRP A 467 19.86 -6.87 19.06
C TRP A 467 18.84 -7.87 18.50
N ASP A 468 19.35 -8.79 17.69
CA ASP A 468 18.63 -9.99 17.27
C ASP A 468 19.11 -11.23 18.04
N THR A 469 18.28 -12.26 18.06
CA THR A 469 18.62 -13.63 18.39
C THR A 469 18.09 -14.51 17.28
N TRP A 470 18.98 -15.07 16.46
CA TRP A 470 18.61 -15.89 15.31
C TRP A 470 19.61 -17.05 15.14
N LYS A 471 19.11 -18.25 14.87
CA LYS A 471 19.90 -19.51 14.77
C LYS A 471 20.89 -19.70 15.94
N GLY A 472 20.46 -19.39 17.16
CA GLY A 472 21.26 -19.53 18.39
C GLY A 472 22.36 -18.48 18.59
N ARG A 473 22.48 -17.51 17.69
CA ARG A 473 23.43 -16.38 17.77
C ARG A 473 22.70 -15.11 18.21
N THR A 474 23.42 -14.21 18.87
CA THR A 474 22.88 -12.91 19.32
C THR A 474 23.76 -11.79 18.79
N ARG A 475 23.24 -11.01 17.84
CA ARG A 475 24.01 -9.94 17.16
C ARG A 475 23.48 -8.58 17.59
N GLY A 476 24.38 -7.64 17.84
CA GLY A 476 24.00 -6.23 17.97
C GLY A 476 23.61 -5.68 16.61
N TYR A 477 22.61 -4.81 16.55
CA TYR A 477 22.19 -4.12 15.33
C TYR A 477 22.30 -2.61 15.53
N VAL A 478 22.84 -1.92 14.52
CA VAL A 478 22.75 -0.46 14.39
C VAL A 478 22.39 -0.08 12.97
N GLY A 479 21.59 0.98 12.81
CA GLY A 479 21.28 1.54 11.51
C GLY A 479 20.82 2.99 11.58
N VAL A 480 21.09 3.74 10.54
CA VAL A 480 20.62 5.11 10.33
C VAL A 480 19.91 5.19 8.99
N GLU A 481 18.81 5.94 8.95
CA GLU A 481 18.03 6.17 7.74
C GLU A 481 17.57 7.62 7.70
N ALA A 482 17.71 8.28 6.56
CA ALA A 482 17.24 9.65 6.36
C ALA A 482 16.53 9.77 5.01
N GLU A 483 15.38 10.44 5.00
CA GLU A 483 14.61 10.76 3.80
C GLU A 483 14.17 12.23 3.78
N LYS A 484 14.04 12.81 2.59
CA LYS A 484 13.65 14.21 2.42
C LYS A 484 13.00 14.47 1.06
N PHE A 485 12.05 15.40 1.08
CA PHE A 485 11.39 15.94 -0.11
C PHE A 485 11.85 17.38 -0.35
N TRP A 486 12.30 17.67 -1.56
CA TRP A 486 12.68 19.01 -2.02
C TRP A 486 11.75 19.46 -3.16
N VAL A 487 11.20 20.68 -3.04
CA VAL A 487 10.46 21.32 -4.13
C VAL A 487 11.45 22.03 -5.05
N THR A 488 11.42 21.68 -6.33
CA THR A 488 12.25 22.30 -7.38
C THR A 488 11.65 23.62 -7.87
N ARG A 489 12.48 24.51 -8.44
CA ARG A 489 12.02 25.77 -9.07
C ARG A 489 10.93 25.56 -10.12
N GLY A 490 10.97 24.43 -10.84
CA GLY A 490 9.98 24.03 -11.84
C GLY A 490 8.67 23.45 -11.30
N LYS A 491 8.38 23.58 -9.99
CA LYS A 491 7.23 22.97 -9.29
C LYS A 491 7.16 21.43 -9.39
N GLY A 492 8.27 20.77 -9.71
CA GLY A 492 8.45 19.32 -9.50
C GLY A 492 9.04 19.02 -8.12
N ILE A 493 9.07 17.75 -7.72
CA ILE A 493 9.55 17.29 -6.41
C ILE A 493 10.67 16.29 -6.61
N VAL A 494 11.75 16.44 -5.86
CA VAL A 494 12.76 15.40 -5.66
C VAL A 494 12.51 14.76 -4.30
N TYR A 495 12.40 13.44 -4.27
CA TYR A 495 12.53 12.64 -3.06
C TYR A 495 13.92 12.01 -3.03
N GLY A 496 14.54 11.94 -1.87
CA GLY A 496 15.81 11.26 -1.66
C GLY A 496 15.81 10.57 -0.32
N GLN A 497 16.28 9.33 -0.30
CA GLN A 497 16.38 8.44 0.85
C GLN A 497 17.77 7.82 0.88
N ALA A 498 18.39 7.74 2.05
CA ALA A 498 19.67 7.08 2.27
C ALA A 498 19.63 6.31 3.59
N GLY A 499 20.11 5.06 3.57
CA GLY A 499 20.17 4.19 4.73
C GLY A 499 21.50 3.45 4.81
N LEU A 500 22.03 3.33 6.02
CA LEU A 500 23.22 2.53 6.35
C LEU A 500 22.90 1.71 7.60
N SER A 501 23.11 0.40 7.57
CA SER A 501 22.99 -0.46 8.75
C SER A 501 24.02 -1.58 8.76
N THR A 502 24.24 -2.17 9.93
CA THR A 502 25.08 -3.36 10.09
C THR A 502 24.67 -4.12 11.34
N PHE A 503 24.84 -5.44 11.29
CA PHE A 503 24.88 -6.28 12.48
C PHE A 503 26.32 -6.41 12.96
N TYR A 504 26.50 -6.76 14.23
CA TYR A 504 27.80 -7.04 14.84
C TYR A 504 27.71 -8.31 15.69
N GLN A 505 28.59 -9.27 15.41
CA GLN A 505 28.86 -10.42 16.28
C GLN A 505 30.35 -10.42 16.62
N ASN A 506 30.69 -10.50 17.91
CA ASN A 506 32.08 -10.66 18.37
C ASN A 506 33.05 -9.64 17.73
N PHE A 507 32.63 -8.37 17.66
CA PHE A 507 33.32 -7.24 17.03
C PHE A 507 33.54 -7.33 15.50
N GLN A 508 32.96 -8.34 14.83
CA GLN A 508 32.92 -8.41 13.36
C GLN A 508 31.58 -7.88 12.84
N SER A 509 31.64 -7.05 11.79
CA SER A 509 30.45 -6.57 11.07
C SER A 509 29.90 -7.71 10.19
N GLU A 510 28.58 -7.87 10.19
CA GLU A 510 27.83 -8.81 9.37
C GLU A 510 26.61 -8.10 8.76
N ASP A 511 26.17 -8.53 7.57
CA ASP A 511 24.94 -8.07 6.93
C ASP A 511 24.83 -6.52 6.86
N ALA A 512 25.93 -5.85 6.48
CA ALA A 512 25.97 -4.40 6.35
C ALA A 512 25.29 -3.95 5.06
N VAL A 513 24.19 -3.22 5.19
CA VAL A 513 23.32 -2.77 4.11
C VAL A 513 23.55 -1.29 3.83
N ILE A 514 23.69 -0.96 2.56
CA ILE A 514 23.69 0.39 2.02
C ILE A 514 22.49 0.53 1.10
N HIS A 515 21.62 1.51 1.37
CA HIS A 515 20.47 1.84 0.54
C HIS A 515 20.52 3.32 0.14
N ALA A 516 20.32 3.63 -1.13
CA ALA A 516 20.26 4.99 -1.65
C ALA A 516 19.21 5.07 -2.77
N ARG A 517 18.16 5.86 -2.56
CA ARG A 517 17.05 6.03 -3.50
C ARG A 517 16.83 7.50 -3.79
N ILE A 518 16.61 7.81 -5.07
CA ILE A 518 16.29 9.16 -5.56
C ILE A 518 15.13 9.04 -6.53
N GLU A 519 14.10 9.85 -6.34
CA GLU A 519 12.93 9.90 -7.22
C GLU A 519 12.66 11.35 -7.62
N TYR A 520 12.32 11.57 -8.89
CA TYR A 520 11.88 12.88 -9.37
C TYR A 520 10.48 12.80 -9.97
N TYR A 521 9.64 13.72 -9.51
CA TYR A 521 8.25 13.88 -9.88
C TYR A 521 8.07 15.23 -10.57
N SER A 522 7.80 15.26 -11.88
CA SER A 522 7.59 16.52 -12.57
C SER A 522 6.31 17.24 -12.09
N ARG A 523 6.17 18.54 -12.40
CA ARG A 523 4.84 19.14 -12.41
C ARG A 523 3.95 18.45 -13.46
N ALA A 524 2.64 18.56 -13.32
CA ALA A 524 1.74 18.21 -14.42
C ALA A 524 1.85 19.30 -15.52
N PHE A 525 1.93 18.87 -16.77
CA PHE A 525 1.92 19.74 -17.95
C PHE A 525 0.64 19.49 -18.74
N GLN A 526 -0.03 20.53 -19.22
CA GLN A 526 -1.21 20.36 -20.07
C GLN A 526 -0.77 19.92 -21.48
N PHE A 527 -1.37 18.85 -22.01
CA PHE A 527 -1.06 18.32 -23.34
C PHE A 527 -2.30 17.67 -23.95
N ALA A 528 -2.66 18.00 -25.20
CA ALA A 528 -3.77 17.39 -25.95
C ALA A 528 -5.12 17.27 -25.17
N GLY A 529 -5.43 18.25 -24.31
CA GLY A 529 -6.64 18.26 -23.47
C GLY A 529 -6.52 17.44 -22.16
N GLY A 530 -5.51 16.58 -22.03
CA GLY A 530 -5.15 15.89 -20.80
C GLY A 530 -3.95 16.51 -20.08
N LYS A 531 -3.42 15.78 -19.09
CA LYS A 531 -2.20 16.15 -18.35
C LYS A 531 -1.11 15.12 -18.60
N LEU A 532 0.13 15.55 -18.81
CA LEU A 532 1.32 14.71 -18.93
C LEU A 532 2.23 14.91 -17.71
N ARG A 533 2.86 13.82 -17.25
CA ARG A 533 3.74 13.82 -16.08
C ARG A 533 4.90 12.84 -16.26
N GLN A 534 6.08 13.25 -15.81
CA GLN A 534 7.30 12.44 -15.83
C GLN A 534 7.70 12.03 -14.42
N PHE A 535 8.07 10.76 -14.29
CA PHE A 535 8.63 10.13 -13.11
C PHE A 535 10.03 9.62 -13.47
N LEU A 536 11.01 9.90 -12.63
CA LEU A 536 12.33 9.26 -12.68
C LEU A 536 12.58 8.58 -11.33
N TYR A 537 13.22 7.42 -11.36
CA TYR A 537 13.46 6.57 -10.20
C TYR A 537 14.87 5.98 -10.33
N PHE A 538 15.66 6.11 -9.27
CA PHE A 538 16.98 5.55 -9.10
C PHE A 538 17.03 4.89 -7.72
N ASP A 539 17.44 3.63 -7.63
CA ASP A 539 17.52 2.87 -6.39
C ASP A 539 18.73 1.95 -6.42
N TYR A 540 19.67 2.19 -5.51
CA TYR A 540 20.82 1.34 -5.24
C TYR A 540 20.65 0.68 -3.88
N LEU A 541 20.78 -0.64 -3.84
CA LEU A 541 20.72 -1.44 -2.62
C LEU A 541 21.86 -2.45 -2.65
N GLY A 542 22.70 -2.47 -1.62
CA GLY A 542 23.87 -3.34 -1.55
C GLY A 542 24.15 -3.89 -0.16
N ASN A 543 24.57 -5.14 -0.08
CA ASN A 543 25.14 -5.77 1.11
C ASN A 543 26.62 -6.10 0.84
N LEU A 544 27.51 -5.63 1.72
CA LEU A 544 28.97 -5.73 1.53
C LEU A 544 29.58 -6.98 2.16
N ASN A 545 28.93 -7.58 3.14
CA ASN A 545 29.44 -8.67 4.00
C ASN A 545 28.29 -9.56 4.47
N ASN A 546 27.59 -10.14 3.50
CA ASN A 546 26.41 -10.95 3.72
C ASN A 546 26.69 -12.17 4.63
N TYR A 547 25.83 -12.37 5.64
CA TYR A 547 25.87 -13.53 6.52
C TYR A 547 24.55 -14.31 6.52
N PHE A 548 23.42 -13.67 6.84
CA PHE A 548 22.09 -14.30 6.81
C PHE A 548 21.15 -13.77 5.74
N TYR A 549 21.38 -12.59 5.18
CA TYR A 549 20.48 -12.08 4.15
C TYR A 549 20.50 -12.96 2.88
N ARG A 550 19.34 -13.09 2.23
CA ARG A 550 19.21 -13.74 0.93
C ARG A 550 19.60 -12.75 -0.17
N PRO A 551 20.22 -13.19 -1.29
CA PRO A 551 20.60 -12.29 -2.37
C PRO A 551 19.37 -11.62 -3.01
N LEU A 552 19.55 -10.38 -3.47
CA LEU A 552 18.56 -9.61 -4.19
C LEU A 552 18.30 -10.22 -5.57
N ASN A 553 17.11 -9.98 -6.10
CA ASN A 553 16.75 -10.32 -7.48
C ASN A 553 16.12 -9.09 -8.18
N ILE A 554 15.82 -9.23 -9.48
CA ILE A 554 15.27 -8.16 -10.33
C ILE A 554 13.87 -8.48 -10.88
N ASN A 555 13.14 -9.42 -10.27
CA ASN A 555 11.81 -9.82 -10.73
C ASN A 555 10.72 -8.81 -10.33
N ARG A 556 9.76 -8.59 -11.23
CA ARG A 556 8.59 -7.71 -11.06
C ARG A 556 8.97 -6.33 -10.50
N ASP A 557 8.44 -5.96 -9.35
CA ASP A 557 8.58 -4.62 -8.76
C ASP A 557 9.96 -4.37 -8.13
N LEU A 558 10.71 -5.45 -7.84
CA LEU A 558 12.08 -5.40 -7.30
C LEU A 558 13.13 -4.95 -8.32
N GLY A 559 12.80 -4.92 -9.62
CA GLY A 559 13.72 -4.54 -10.68
C GLY A 559 13.00 -4.14 -11.97
N VAL A 560 12.95 -5.05 -12.94
CA VAL A 560 12.32 -4.81 -14.23
C VAL A 560 10.89 -5.34 -14.21
N TRP A 561 9.91 -4.45 -14.34
CA TRP A 561 8.49 -4.82 -14.35
C TRP A 561 8.19 -5.88 -15.39
N GLY A 562 7.46 -6.91 -14.96
CA GLY A 562 7.07 -8.06 -15.77
C GLY A 562 8.11 -9.19 -15.86
N TYR A 563 9.36 -9.02 -15.38
CA TYR A 563 10.26 -10.16 -15.17
C TYR A 563 9.65 -11.11 -14.13
N LYS A 564 9.58 -12.40 -14.46
CA LYS A 564 9.01 -13.45 -13.63
C LYS A 564 9.93 -14.65 -13.64
N ASP A 565 10.17 -15.19 -12.46
CA ASP A 565 10.86 -16.46 -12.21
C ASP A 565 12.27 -16.53 -12.85
N VAL A 566 12.90 -15.35 -12.98
CA VAL A 566 14.26 -15.19 -13.50
C VAL A 566 15.27 -15.59 -12.41
N PRO A 567 16.15 -16.59 -12.64
CA PRO A 567 17.13 -17.09 -11.68
C PRO A 567 18.38 -16.19 -11.62
N LEU A 568 18.19 -14.88 -11.46
CA LEU A 568 19.27 -13.90 -11.29
C LEU A 568 19.27 -13.41 -9.85
N SER A 569 20.40 -13.63 -9.17
CA SER A 569 20.61 -13.29 -7.77
C SER A 569 21.96 -12.58 -7.57
N GLY A 570 22.01 -11.56 -6.72
CA GLY A 570 23.25 -10.86 -6.35
C GLY A 570 23.09 -9.99 -5.11
N TYR A 571 24.19 -9.61 -4.47
CA TYR A 571 24.15 -8.83 -3.22
C TYR A 571 24.16 -7.32 -3.41
N GLN A 572 24.28 -6.82 -4.65
CA GLN A 572 24.09 -5.41 -4.99
C GLN A 572 23.18 -5.31 -6.21
N ARG A 573 22.18 -4.43 -6.13
CA ARG A 573 21.22 -4.11 -7.18
C ARG A 573 21.25 -2.61 -7.43
N LEU A 574 21.16 -2.23 -8.69
CA LEU A 574 20.92 -0.86 -9.13
C LEU A 574 19.77 -0.86 -10.13
N ASN A 575 18.73 -0.10 -9.81
CA ASN A 575 17.53 0.05 -10.62
C ASN A 575 17.43 1.52 -11.10
N MET A 576 17.15 1.69 -12.37
CA MET A 576 16.82 2.97 -13.01
C MET A 576 15.52 2.81 -13.77
N ARG A 577 14.59 3.77 -13.59
CA ARG A 577 13.29 3.75 -14.27
C ARG A 577 12.85 5.17 -14.60
N SER A 578 12.30 5.33 -15.79
CA SER A 578 11.71 6.55 -16.31
C SER A 578 10.30 6.20 -16.76
N GLU A 579 9.26 6.80 -16.17
CA GLU A 579 7.87 6.57 -16.54
C GLU A 579 7.19 7.90 -16.93
N THR A 580 6.54 7.92 -18.08
CA THR A 580 5.71 9.04 -18.54
C THR A 580 4.25 8.62 -18.45
N ILE A 581 3.43 9.37 -17.72
CA ILE A 581 1.98 9.12 -17.60
C ILE A 581 1.22 10.26 -18.28
N TYR A 582 0.27 9.88 -19.13
CA TYR A 582 -0.72 10.76 -19.74
C TYR A 582 -2.11 10.49 -19.15
N TYR A 583 -2.60 11.44 -18.36
CA TYR A 583 -3.95 11.45 -17.81
C TYR A 583 -4.91 11.96 -18.88
N SER A 584 -5.67 11.05 -19.50
CA SER A 584 -6.60 11.39 -20.58
C SER A 584 -7.87 12.05 -20.01
N PRO A 585 -8.49 13.01 -20.71
CA PRO A 585 -9.83 13.49 -20.38
C PRO A 585 -10.93 12.43 -20.63
N LEU A 586 -10.59 11.28 -21.25
CA LEU A 586 -11.53 10.19 -21.52
C LEU A 586 -12.14 9.63 -20.22
N LYS A 587 -13.47 9.71 -20.12
CA LYS A 587 -14.26 9.22 -18.98
C LYS A 587 -15.49 8.47 -19.48
N MET A 588 -15.67 7.22 -19.04
CA MET A 588 -16.82 6.37 -19.40
C MET A 588 -17.40 5.74 -18.13
N LEU A 589 -18.68 5.98 -17.81
CA LEU A 589 -19.33 5.46 -16.59
C LEU A 589 -18.57 5.78 -15.26
N GLY A 590 -17.79 6.87 -15.24
CA GLY A 590 -16.93 7.23 -14.11
C GLY A 590 -15.54 6.56 -14.13
N PHE A 591 -15.31 5.55 -14.97
CA PHE A 591 -13.97 5.06 -15.27
C PHE A 591 -13.19 6.10 -16.07
N LYS A 592 -11.99 6.43 -15.60
CA LYS A 592 -11.01 7.29 -16.24
C LYS A 592 -9.85 6.44 -16.76
N PHE A 593 -9.18 6.93 -17.81
CA PHE A 593 -8.14 6.20 -18.53
C PHE A 593 -6.83 6.99 -18.51
N ASN A 594 -5.75 6.38 -18.01
CA ASN A 594 -4.41 6.94 -18.06
C ASN A 594 -3.56 6.06 -18.97
N PHE A 595 -2.82 6.65 -19.91
CA PHE A 595 -1.84 5.93 -20.73
C PHE A 595 -0.46 6.11 -20.09
N PHE A 596 0.41 5.11 -20.19
CA PHE A 596 1.77 5.21 -19.68
C PHE A 596 2.78 4.57 -20.63
N THR A 597 3.99 5.11 -20.63
CA THR A 597 5.18 4.50 -21.23
C THR A 597 6.31 4.52 -20.20
N SER A 598 7.17 3.51 -20.22
CA SER A 598 8.23 3.30 -19.25
C SER A 598 9.49 2.77 -19.92
N VAL A 599 10.63 3.28 -19.47
CA VAL A 599 11.97 2.78 -19.78
C VAL A 599 12.60 2.36 -18.46
N GLN A 600 13.11 1.13 -18.40
CA GLN A 600 13.59 0.48 -17.19
C GLN A 600 14.94 -0.16 -17.47
N ALA A 601 15.85 -0.09 -16.49
CA ALA A 601 17.15 -0.70 -16.54
C ALA A 601 17.58 -1.17 -15.14
N SER A 602 18.06 -2.41 -15.02
CA SER A 602 18.55 -2.98 -13.77
C SER A 602 19.91 -3.66 -13.98
N GLN A 603 20.81 -3.47 -13.01
CA GLN A 603 22.05 -4.23 -12.86
C GLN A 603 22.07 -4.98 -11.53
N LEU A 604 22.72 -6.14 -11.51
CA LEU A 604 22.80 -7.03 -10.35
C LEU A 604 24.19 -7.70 -10.33
N THR A 605 24.84 -7.78 -9.17
CA THR A 605 26.16 -8.44 -9.02
C THR A 605 26.05 -9.96 -9.14
N THR A 606 26.05 -10.43 -10.39
CA THR A 606 25.78 -11.83 -10.78
C THR A 606 27.04 -12.54 -11.27
N LYS A 607 27.92 -11.85 -12.00
CA LYS A 607 29.19 -12.36 -12.54
C LYS A 607 30.41 -11.73 -11.86
N SER A 608 30.28 -10.52 -11.33
CA SER A 608 31.37 -9.78 -10.69
C SER A 608 30.86 -8.98 -9.49
N ASN A 609 31.70 -8.86 -8.45
CA ASN A 609 31.43 -8.01 -7.30
C ASN A 609 31.40 -6.51 -7.65
N ASN A 610 32.01 -6.11 -8.78
CA ASN A 610 31.86 -4.75 -9.31
C ASN A 610 30.57 -4.67 -10.12
N LEU A 611 29.54 -4.03 -9.54
CA LEU A 611 28.22 -3.85 -10.14
C LEU A 611 28.25 -3.43 -11.62
N LEU A 612 29.05 -2.42 -11.97
CA LEU A 612 29.09 -1.85 -13.33
C LEU A 612 29.68 -2.80 -14.38
N LYS A 613 30.39 -3.86 -13.98
CA LYS A 613 30.89 -4.91 -14.89
C LYS A 613 29.85 -6.00 -15.20
N ASN A 614 28.65 -5.93 -14.60
CA ASN A 614 27.59 -6.93 -14.82
C ASN A 614 26.65 -6.52 -15.97
N PRO A 615 25.94 -7.48 -16.59
CA PRO A 615 24.99 -7.19 -17.66
C PRO A 615 23.91 -6.19 -17.25
N LEU A 616 23.54 -5.32 -18.19
CA LEU A 616 22.42 -4.38 -18.06
C LEU A 616 21.14 -5.01 -18.63
N TYR A 617 20.19 -5.28 -17.74
CA TYR A 617 18.87 -5.80 -18.11
C TYR A 617 17.92 -4.62 -18.34
N THR A 618 17.31 -4.54 -19.52
CA THR A 618 16.46 -3.41 -19.92
C THR A 618 15.05 -3.84 -20.26
N GLY A 619 14.10 -2.92 -20.09
CA GLY A 619 12.71 -3.10 -20.45
C GLY A 619 12.06 -1.80 -20.92
N LEU A 620 11.30 -1.88 -22.01
CA LEU A 620 10.40 -0.86 -22.49
C LEU A 620 8.97 -1.34 -22.22
N GLY A 621 8.13 -0.55 -21.58
CA GLY A 621 6.74 -0.92 -21.29
C GLY A 621 5.78 0.18 -21.72
N LEU A 622 4.76 -0.15 -22.51
CA LEU A 622 3.68 0.74 -22.92
C LEU A 622 2.34 0.17 -22.48
N GLY A 623 1.42 0.99 -21.99
CA GLY A 623 0.15 0.47 -21.51
C GLY A 623 -0.89 1.52 -21.17
N LEU A 624 -2.00 1.04 -20.62
CA LEU A 624 -3.08 1.84 -20.09
C LEU A 624 -3.49 1.36 -18.69
N ARG A 625 -3.94 2.29 -17.87
CA ARG A 625 -4.48 2.07 -16.53
C ARG A 625 -5.93 2.59 -16.52
N VAL A 626 -6.87 1.81 -15.99
CA VAL A 626 -8.30 2.17 -15.92
C VAL A 626 -8.77 2.12 -14.47
N ARG A 627 -9.47 3.16 -14.01
CA ARG A 627 -10.00 3.22 -12.65
C ARG A 627 -11.23 4.08 -12.54
N ASN A 628 -12.15 3.72 -11.65
CA ASN A 628 -13.24 4.58 -11.21
C ASN A 628 -13.03 4.97 -9.74
N GLU A 629 -12.69 6.24 -9.49
CA GLU A 629 -12.36 6.72 -8.13
C GLU A 629 -13.56 6.73 -7.16
N ASN A 630 -14.80 6.59 -7.65
CA ASN A 630 -16.00 6.50 -6.81
C ASN A 630 -16.29 5.06 -6.33
N LEU A 631 -15.54 4.06 -6.81
CA LEU A 631 -15.69 2.64 -6.47
C LEU A 631 -14.44 2.16 -5.71
N SER A 632 -14.57 1.23 -4.77
CA SER A 632 -13.42 0.61 -4.06
C SER A 632 -12.65 -0.41 -4.94
N LEU A 633 -12.47 -0.10 -6.23
CA LEU A 633 -11.85 -0.97 -7.23
C LEU A 633 -10.33 -0.77 -7.29
N ASN A 634 -9.60 -1.87 -7.44
CA ASN A 634 -8.20 -1.82 -7.88
C ASN A 634 -8.08 -1.23 -9.29
N THR A 635 -6.91 -0.66 -9.58
CA THR A 635 -6.63 -0.08 -10.92
C THR A 635 -6.33 -1.20 -11.90
N LEU A 636 -7.12 -1.35 -12.97
CA LEU A 636 -6.80 -2.30 -14.03
C LEU A 636 -5.63 -1.76 -14.85
N ARG A 637 -4.49 -2.46 -14.86
CA ARG A 637 -3.30 -2.19 -15.68
C ARG A 637 -3.24 -3.19 -16.83
N LEU A 638 -3.27 -2.70 -18.06
CA LEU A 638 -2.96 -3.46 -19.27
C LEU A 638 -1.63 -2.94 -19.81
N ALA A 639 -0.65 -3.82 -20.04
CA ALA A 639 0.70 -3.45 -20.44
C ALA A 639 1.27 -4.40 -21.51
N ALA A 640 2.00 -3.82 -22.45
CA ALA A 640 2.85 -4.49 -23.41
C ALA A 640 4.31 -4.15 -23.05
N ASN A 641 5.13 -5.15 -22.75
CA ASN A 641 6.53 -4.96 -22.39
C ASN A 641 7.44 -5.64 -23.42
N TYR A 642 8.54 -4.98 -23.77
CA TYR A 642 9.58 -5.44 -24.65
C TYR A 642 10.93 -5.41 -23.92
N TYR A 643 11.65 -6.52 -23.94
CA TYR A 643 12.90 -6.72 -23.20
C TYR A 643 14.01 -7.12 -24.17
N PRO A 644 14.87 -6.16 -24.62
CA PRO A 644 15.95 -6.45 -25.56
C PRO A 644 16.90 -7.55 -25.06
N ASN A 645 17.24 -7.51 -23.77
CA ASN A 645 18.18 -8.41 -23.11
C ASN A 645 17.44 -9.38 -22.16
N ALA A 646 16.35 -10.02 -22.61
CA ALA A 646 15.55 -10.92 -21.78
C ALA A 646 16.37 -12.13 -21.28
N PRO A 647 16.55 -12.31 -19.96
CA PRO A 647 17.16 -13.52 -19.41
C PRO A 647 16.15 -14.68 -19.38
N TYR A 648 16.61 -15.91 -19.62
CA TYR A 648 15.75 -17.10 -19.47
C TYR A 648 15.14 -17.16 -18.05
N PRO A 649 13.84 -17.48 -17.88
CA PRO A 649 12.87 -17.95 -18.89
C PRO A 649 12.02 -16.84 -19.55
N MET A 650 12.38 -15.56 -19.40
CA MET A 650 11.57 -14.45 -19.93
C MET A 650 11.55 -14.41 -21.46
N LYS A 651 10.36 -14.14 -22.00
CA LYS A 651 10.14 -13.87 -23.42
C LYS A 651 10.46 -12.40 -23.72
N THR A 652 11.00 -12.13 -24.91
CA THR A 652 11.33 -10.78 -25.40
C THR A 652 10.12 -9.84 -25.42
N ILE A 653 8.91 -10.36 -25.65
CA ILE A 653 7.65 -9.60 -25.56
C ILE A 653 6.76 -10.26 -24.50
N PHE A 654 6.22 -9.46 -23.59
CA PHE A 654 5.32 -9.89 -22.53
C PHE A 654 4.10 -8.98 -22.41
N TRP A 655 2.91 -9.57 -22.53
CA TRP A 655 1.62 -8.90 -22.33
C TRP A 655 1.10 -9.19 -20.93
N GLU A 656 0.68 -8.15 -20.23
CA GLU A 656 0.17 -8.25 -18.86
C GLU A 656 -1.17 -7.55 -18.71
N ALA A 657 -2.15 -8.26 -18.17
CA ALA A 657 -3.39 -7.71 -17.66
C ALA A 657 -3.45 -8.05 -16.16
N THR A 658 -3.40 -7.02 -15.31
CA THR A 658 -3.32 -7.20 -13.85
C THR A 658 -4.06 -6.07 -13.13
N THR A 659 -4.51 -6.32 -11.90
CA THR A 659 -5.02 -5.30 -10.99
C THR A 659 -3.89 -4.78 -10.10
N VAL A 660 -3.70 -3.47 -10.06
CA VAL A 660 -2.69 -2.80 -9.23
C VAL A 660 -3.41 -2.00 -8.14
N VAL A 661 -2.95 -2.14 -6.90
CA VAL A 661 -3.46 -1.38 -5.77
C VAL A 661 -3.17 0.11 -5.96
N ASP A 662 -4.03 0.93 -5.39
CA ASP A 662 -3.89 2.38 -5.38
C ASP A 662 -2.63 2.85 -4.64
N PHE A 663 -1.55 3.19 -5.37
CA PHE A 663 -0.34 3.74 -4.75
C PHE A 663 -0.63 5.09 -4.10
N ARG A 664 -0.63 5.12 -2.77
CA ARG A 664 -0.70 6.31 -1.93
C ARG A 664 0.63 6.47 -1.20
N PHE A 665 1.16 7.69 -1.14
CA PHE A 665 2.26 7.96 -0.21
C PHE A 665 1.84 7.61 1.22
N ASN A 666 2.75 7.04 2.00
CA ASN A 666 2.48 6.79 3.41
C ASN A 666 2.39 8.14 4.15
N VAL A 667 1.21 8.43 4.68
CA VAL A 667 0.88 9.68 5.37
C VAL A 667 1.29 9.70 6.85
N PHE A 668 1.83 8.60 7.38
CA PHE A 668 2.25 8.48 8.78
C PHE A 668 3.77 8.57 8.91
N SER A 669 4.22 9.51 9.75
CA SER A 669 5.64 9.82 9.94
C SER A 669 6.38 8.81 10.82
N LEU A 670 5.67 8.08 11.68
CA LEU A 670 6.21 7.08 12.60
C LEU A 670 5.63 5.70 12.30
N ARG A 671 6.48 4.67 12.42
CA ARG A 671 6.17 3.26 12.14
C ARG A 671 6.84 2.38 13.18
N ALA A 672 6.50 1.09 13.20
CA ALA A 672 7.24 0.10 14.00
C ALA A 672 8.74 0.10 13.62
N PRO A 673 9.67 0.24 14.60
CA PRO A 673 11.10 0.09 14.37
C PRO A 673 11.45 -1.18 13.59
N ALA A 674 12.36 -1.10 12.63
CA ALA A 674 12.73 -2.23 11.79
C ALA A 674 14.23 -2.21 11.44
N PHE A 675 14.74 -3.35 11.01
CA PHE A 675 16.01 -3.39 10.28
C PHE A 675 15.86 -2.68 8.92
N LEU A 676 16.94 -2.05 8.44
CA LEU A 676 16.99 -1.53 7.08
C LEU A 676 16.76 -2.70 6.10
N GLN A 677 15.76 -2.57 5.24
CA GLN A 677 15.28 -3.72 4.45
C GLN A 677 16.24 -4.03 3.30
N PHE A 678 16.62 -5.30 3.19
CA PHE A 678 17.44 -5.83 2.10
C PHE A 678 16.62 -6.82 1.26
N ARG A 679 15.88 -6.31 0.27
CA ARG A 679 15.09 -7.10 -0.68
C ARG A 679 14.81 -6.34 -1.97
#